data_AF-A0A9E3QG23-F1
#
_entry.id   AF-A0A9E3QG23-F1
#
_cell.length_a   1.000
_cell.length_b   1.000
_cell.length_c   1.000
_cell.angle_alpha   90.00
_cell.angle_beta   90.00
_cell.angle_gamma   90.00
#
_symmetry.space_group_name_H-M   'P 1'
#
loop_
_entity.id
_entity.type
_entity.pdbx_description
1 polymer ?
#
loop_
_entity_poly.entity_id
_entity_poly.type
_entity_poly.pdbx_seq_one_letter_code
_entity_poly.pdbx_strand_id
1 'polypeptide(L)'
;MSTPTWGTLGPAAPRRRRLLAQAQGRALDEAYFHRGIRKDLVAEAADAAPDALVTPEMLAQLRELIAAKAVTGAGVRAAGPELFLSTETVVIVPGFLASALGDTAVGGLGLIWIDPFAAISDRLGALQLGPYDGKEADLDPTTRIAAIGALPIFYDLLRLALEVRRYTTEIFAFDWRKDLDLAASRLAARLRVLGEGPRPVHLVAHSQGALVARRALQQIGPEAARRIVHHLVLLGPASFGSFSAALALAGCHSLIRMLRRLAVEPPQGFQRVLASMTGLYQLLPWDAARVPWLTDHDPGRAPFWPVPIDAERLSRFFGWGRAIDTRFFDDRTTIILGDNHGAPTVGGLERHGTGLIESSAHALPGDGTVPHACAVLPGTRTFLAPGTEHSMLAADRGVISAVLDILADRPVALEPVSSDPADHVPAPSSWRETATPPTIVLQAAPPAPRREPPELNGVFLASYEDPPADSELLCLERRDRMRARREQRTLQAMTDPGAGPPNLELILDESNLLPFDFLRTGDRLGRAVVKLQRGDGAAGTGFLVAPDILLTNHHVLPDSATAAATLAYANYEADPPADPAGRPAVVPLDPEALFVTNADLDFTFCAVAGLDHLGVVPLHRDGLDIARSEKVNIIQHPRGRPKELALQDNQVVKADHVVVRYSCDTEPGSSGSPVFNNRWRLVALHHASVATDEPGARRSPSGDPSLRYLNEGVRLSAIALWLETAEANPPEQREQVARLRAIFGGLNPQVGFFGALGHRAGGRSAAQVVAESYRGGVDDDLDLGFWDLHGSGGPLRDHLTEVGWVLADMGLDIWCLAHVGGDGARWLCDYLETNFQLEYACLVDESPARPPLAVLYRRSRGLAVERLAWGADSPLGPEAPARFLVRLATRRGEPAHVHLVPLVRPAPGVEDRGAPALRALVETIGRKARRPEPEVDWVLIGAAARLAPEDMNAVGGLTLRAATASDDGAIAVLTGARSRIGPIFISPNQAPTAALPDGPSIADDRDLPRSAHLPGCPQPIALRLILEGPRPE
;
A
#
# COMPACT_ATOMS: atom_id res chain seq x y z
N MET A 1 33.55 -6.09 34.41
CA MET A 1 32.07 -5.98 34.39
C MET A 1 31.64 -6.02 32.94
N SER A 2 30.98 -7.10 32.51
CA SER A 2 30.40 -7.22 31.18
C SER A 2 28.92 -6.87 31.25
N THR A 3 28.47 -5.92 30.42
CA THR A 3 27.05 -5.83 30.07
C THR A 3 26.63 -7.11 29.34
N PRO A 4 25.38 -7.59 29.49
CA PRO A 4 24.89 -8.72 28.71
C PRO A 4 24.84 -8.30 27.24
N THR A 5 25.77 -8.82 26.43
CA THR A 5 25.84 -8.51 25.00
C THR A 5 24.73 -9.26 24.28
N TRP A 6 23.79 -8.51 23.70
CA TRP A 6 22.84 -9.03 22.71
C TRP A 6 23.65 -9.73 21.61
N GLY A 7 23.61 -11.07 21.58
CA GLY A 7 24.50 -11.85 20.73
C GLY A 7 24.22 -11.57 19.25
N THR A 8 25.24 -11.06 18.56
CA THR A 8 25.27 -10.62 17.16
C THR A 8 24.45 -11.50 16.23
N LEU A 9 23.74 -10.89 15.27
CA LEU A 9 22.94 -11.63 14.32
C LEU A 9 23.78 -12.59 13.45
N GLY A 10 23.20 -13.76 13.16
CA GLY A 10 23.80 -14.75 12.27
C GLY A 10 23.77 -14.34 10.79
N PRO A 11 24.45 -15.10 9.91
CA PRO A 11 24.58 -14.78 8.48
C PRO A 11 23.24 -14.75 7.71
N ALA A 12 22.16 -15.29 8.29
CA ALA A 12 20.79 -15.19 7.79
C ALA A 12 20.22 -13.76 7.82
N ALA A 13 20.69 -12.88 8.70
CA ALA A 13 20.02 -11.61 8.97
C ALA A 13 19.87 -10.65 7.76
N PRO A 14 20.88 -10.47 6.88
CA PRO A 14 20.70 -9.66 5.67
C PRO A 14 19.60 -10.22 4.72
N ARG A 15 19.40 -11.55 4.71
CA ARG A 15 18.33 -12.21 3.94
C ARG A 15 16.97 -11.99 4.59
N ARG A 16 16.86 -12.18 5.90
CA ARG A 16 15.64 -11.89 6.68
C ARG A 16 15.21 -10.41 6.57
N ARG A 17 16.16 -9.46 6.63
CA ARG A 17 15.91 -8.02 6.41
C ARG A 17 15.35 -7.75 5.01
N ARG A 18 15.94 -8.32 3.95
CA ARG A 18 15.39 -8.20 2.58
C ARG A 18 13.99 -8.81 2.46
N LEU A 19 13.75 -9.99 3.04
CA LEU A 19 12.42 -10.62 3.02
C LEU A 19 11.36 -9.74 3.69
N LEU A 20 11.66 -9.20 4.87
CA LEU A 20 10.75 -8.31 5.60
C LEU A 20 10.55 -6.97 4.88
N ALA A 21 11.57 -6.44 4.18
CA ALA A 21 11.43 -5.27 3.32
C ALA A 21 10.50 -5.55 2.12
N GLN A 22 10.80 -6.60 1.36
CA GLN A 22 10.13 -6.88 0.08
C GLN A 22 8.72 -7.46 0.23
N ALA A 23 8.37 -7.95 1.42
CA ALA A 23 7.01 -8.39 1.77
C ALA A 23 6.14 -7.29 2.43
N GLN A 24 6.65 -6.07 2.66
CA GLN A 24 5.83 -4.99 3.20
C GLN A 24 4.73 -4.58 2.21
N GLY A 25 3.51 -4.42 2.73
CA GLY A 25 2.33 -4.07 1.94
C GLY A 25 1.88 -5.13 0.92
N ARG A 26 2.44 -6.35 0.93
CA ARG A 26 2.14 -7.42 -0.04
C ARG A 26 1.73 -8.69 0.68
N ALA A 27 0.72 -9.38 0.13
CA ALA A 27 0.35 -10.72 0.59
C ALA A 27 1.47 -11.73 0.23
N LEU A 28 1.79 -12.67 1.13
CA LEU A 28 2.90 -13.61 0.90
C LEU A 28 2.73 -14.47 -0.38
N ASP A 29 1.50 -14.80 -0.77
CA ASP A 29 1.20 -15.52 -2.00
C ASP A 29 1.42 -14.69 -3.27
N GLU A 30 1.26 -13.36 -3.21
CA GLU A 30 1.62 -12.46 -4.30
C GLU A 30 3.15 -12.28 -4.35
N ALA A 31 3.75 -12.03 -3.19
CA ALA A 31 5.19 -11.87 -3.02
C ALA A 31 5.99 -13.10 -3.49
N TYR A 32 5.43 -14.32 -3.35
CA TYR A 32 6.03 -15.56 -3.83
C TYR A 32 6.25 -15.63 -5.35
N PHE A 33 5.52 -14.85 -6.16
CA PHE A 33 5.77 -14.78 -7.60
C PHE A 33 6.95 -13.89 -7.97
N HIS A 34 7.38 -12.98 -7.08
CA HIS A 34 8.52 -12.10 -7.31
C HIS A 34 9.84 -12.89 -7.26
N ARG A 35 10.69 -12.75 -8.28
CA ARG A 35 11.88 -13.62 -8.44
C ARG A 35 12.90 -13.46 -7.31
N GLY A 36 13.14 -12.24 -6.85
CA GLY A 36 14.01 -11.94 -5.70
C GLY A 36 13.49 -12.55 -4.41
N ILE A 37 12.24 -12.23 -4.04
CA ILE A 37 11.57 -12.72 -2.82
C ILE A 37 11.53 -14.24 -2.82
N ARG A 38 11.10 -14.88 -3.92
CA ARG A 38 11.05 -16.34 -4.03
C ARG A 38 12.40 -17.01 -3.83
N LYS A 39 13.49 -16.41 -4.31
CA LYS A 39 14.85 -16.90 -4.10
C LYS A 39 15.23 -16.83 -2.62
N ASP A 40 15.01 -15.69 -1.96
CA ASP A 40 15.34 -15.54 -0.55
C ASP A 40 14.41 -16.37 0.37
N LEU A 41 13.14 -16.57 0.02
CA LEU A 41 12.21 -17.48 0.73
C LEU A 41 12.70 -18.93 0.67
N VAL A 42 13.17 -19.38 -0.51
CA VAL A 42 13.77 -20.70 -0.69
C VAL A 42 15.08 -20.83 0.08
N ALA A 43 15.89 -19.77 0.16
CA ALA A 43 17.15 -19.77 0.87
C ALA A 43 17.01 -19.62 2.41
N GLU A 44 15.91 -19.02 2.89
CA GLU A 44 15.55 -18.99 4.33
C GLU A 44 14.99 -20.33 4.77
N ALA A 45 14.07 -20.93 3.99
CA ALA A 45 13.51 -22.26 4.28
C ALA A 45 14.51 -23.41 4.13
N ALA A 46 15.67 -23.17 3.50
CA ALA A 46 16.79 -24.11 3.45
C ALA A 46 17.79 -23.92 4.61
N ASP A 47 17.59 -22.92 5.47
CA ASP A 47 18.44 -22.62 6.61
C ASP A 47 17.98 -23.42 7.83
N ALA A 48 18.86 -24.26 8.39
CA ALA A 48 18.55 -25.12 9.54
C ALA A 48 18.58 -24.38 10.90
N ALA A 49 18.63 -23.05 10.90
CA ALA A 49 18.63 -22.24 12.11
C ALA A 49 17.30 -22.37 12.89
N PRO A 50 17.31 -22.59 14.23
CA PRO A 50 16.12 -22.76 15.06
C PRO A 50 15.31 -21.45 15.29
N ASP A 51 15.61 -20.40 14.51
CA ASP A 51 14.91 -19.13 14.45
C ASP A 51 14.60 -18.69 12.99
N ALA A 52 14.72 -19.62 12.02
CA ALA A 52 14.47 -19.37 10.59
C ALA A 52 13.06 -18.80 10.34
N LEU A 53 13.00 -17.63 9.72
CA LEU A 53 11.77 -16.83 9.54
C LEU A 53 10.70 -17.56 8.72
N VAL A 54 11.11 -18.46 7.84
CA VAL A 54 10.27 -19.36 7.05
C VAL A 54 10.88 -20.76 7.12
N THR A 55 10.08 -21.78 7.43
CA THR A 55 10.56 -23.19 7.50
C THR A 55 10.33 -23.94 6.18
N PRO A 56 10.93 -25.13 5.96
CA PRO A 56 10.61 -25.98 4.81
C PRO A 56 9.11 -26.27 4.67
N GLU A 57 8.42 -26.50 5.79
CA GLU A 57 7.00 -26.86 5.87
C GLU A 57 6.12 -25.68 5.51
N MET A 58 6.43 -24.47 6.01
CA MET A 58 5.76 -23.23 5.59
C MET A 58 5.87 -23.00 4.09
N LEU A 59 7.06 -23.22 3.52
CA LEU A 59 7.30 -23.05 2.08
C LEU A 59 6.61 -24.12 1.23
N ALA A 60 6.49 -25.35 1.73
CA ALA A 60 5.70 -26.41 1.09
C ALA A 60 4.20 -26.06 1.11
N GLN A 61 3.66 -25.67 2.26
CA GLN A 61 2.27 -25.27 2.44
C GLN A 61 1.90 -24.04 1.61
N LEU A 62 2.78 -23.03 1.52
CA LEU A 62 2.59 -21.87 0.65
C LEU A 62 2.37 -22.29 -0.81
N ARG A 63 3.17 -23.23 -1.32
CA ARG A 63 3.07 -23.75 -2.69
C ARG A 63 1.77 -24.52 -2.93
N GLU A 64 1.39 -25.38 -1.98
CA GLU A 64 0.12 -26.13 -2.02
C GLU A 64 -1.09 -25.18 -2.05
N LEU A 65 -1.09 -24.17 -1.18
CA LEU A 65 -2.17 -23.18 -1.09
C LEU A 65 -2.25 -22.28 -2.32
N ILE A 66 -1.12 -21.84 -2.89
CA ILE A 66 -1.08 -21.10 -4.15
C ILE A 66 -1.65 -21.95 -5.31
N ALA A 67 -1.30 -23.24 -5.38
CA ALA A 67 -1.85 -24.14 -6.39
C ALA A 67 -3.37 -24.33 -6.21
N ALA A 68 -3.85 -24.44 -4.97
CA ALA A 68 -5.28 -24.52 -4.66
C ALA A 68 -6.03 -23.21 -4.99
N LYS A 69 -5.44 -22.04 -4.74
CA LYS A 69 -5.97 -20.72 -5.13
C LYS A 69 -6.08 -20.59 -6.65
N ALA A 70 -5.10 -21.11 -7.40
CA ALA A 70 -5.15 -21.15 -8.87
C ALA A 70 -6.26 -22.08 -9.40
N VAL A 71 -6.40 -23.30 -8.86
CA VAL A 71 -7.44 -24.27 -9.28
C VAL A 71 -8.84 -23.74 -8.96
N THR A 72 -9.05 -23.18 -7.76
CA THR A 72 -10.32 -22.55 -7.35
C THR A 72 -10.61 -21.24 -8.08
N GLY A 73 -9.64 -20.62 -8.74
CA GLY A 73 -9.85 -19.54 -9.72
C GLY A 73 -10.22 -20.07 -11.12
N ALA A 74 -9.55 -21.13 -11.58
CA ALA A 74 -9.78 -21.72 -12.91
C ALA A 74 -11.17 -22.38 -13.06
N GLY A 75 -11.63 -23.11 -12.03
CA GLY A 75 -12.93 -23.79 -12.04
C GLY A 75 -14.15 -22.87 -12.19
N VAL A 76 -14.00 -21.57 -11.88
CA VAL A 76 -15.06 -20.55 -12.00
C VAL A 76 -15.51 -20.36 -13.46
N ARG A 77 -14.67 -20.72 -14.45
CA ARG A 77 -15.05 -20.65 -15.88
C ARG A 77 -15.97 -21.79 -16.36
N ALA A 78 -16.31 -22.76 -15.52
CA ALA A 78 -16.99 -23.99 -15.94
C ALA A 78 -18.23 -24.37 -15.10
N ALA A 79 -18.60 -23.60 -14.08
CA ALA A 79 -19.74 -23.89 -13.20
C ALA A 79 -20.88 -22.88 -13.40
N GLY A 80 -22.13 -23.35 -13.33
CA GLY A 80 -23.34 -22.53 -13.53
C GLY A 80 -23.73 -21.66 -12.32
N PRO A 81 -24.82 -20.88 -12.42
CA PRO A 81 -25.14 -19.79 -11.49
C PRO A 81 -25.45 -20.15 -10.03
N GLU A 82 -25.56 -21.42 -9.66
CA GLU A 82 -26.15 -21.86 -8.37
C GLU A 82 -25.13 -22.34 -7.32
N LEU A 83 -23.83 -22.05 -7.50
CA LEU A 83 -22.73 -22.52 -6.62
C LEU A 83 -22.00 -21.40 -5.84
N PHE A 84 -22.68 -20.29 -5.55
CA PHE A 84 -22.10 -19.03 -5.02
C PHE A 84 -22.10 -18.88 -3.47
N LEU A 85 -21.80 -19.93 -2.68
CA LEU A 85 -21.74 -19.88 -1.19
C LEU A 85 -20.54 -20.70 -0.66
N SER A 86 -19.94 -20.45 0.52
CA SER A 86 -20.16 -19.41 1.56
C SER A 86 -19.09 -18.29 1.45
N THR A 87 -19.21 -17.03 1.88
CA THR A 87 -20.18 -16.24 2.69
C THR A 87 -19.96 -16.03 4.20
N GLU A 88 -18.75 -16.17 4.73
CA GLU A 88 -18.44 -15.89 6.14
C GLU A 88 -17.16 -15.07 6.34
N THR A 89 -17.10 -14.27 7.41
CA THR A 89 -15.99 -13.34 7.69
C THR A 89 -15.15 -13.81 8.87
N VAL A 90 -13.82 -13.77 8.75
CA VAL A 90 -12.87 -14.17 9.79
C VAL A 90 -11.91 -13.02 10.09
N VAL A 91 -11.95 -12.53 11.33
CA VAL A 91 -11.03 -11.48 11.80
C VAL A 91 -9.89 -12.14 12.59
N ILE A 92 -8.67 -11.97 12.09
CA ILE A 92 -7.43 -12.41 12.72
C ILE A 92 -6.93 -11.29 13.63
N VAL A 93 -6.75 -11.57 14.92
CA VAL A 93 -6.26 -10.62 15.92
C VAL A 93 -4.83 -11.00 16.34
N PRO A 94 -3.81 -10.23 15.96
CA PRO A 94 -2.40 -10.60 16.11
C PRO A 94 -1.88 -10.48 17.55
N GLY A 95 -0.76 -11.15 17.82
CA GLY A 95 -0.04 -11.07 19.09
C GLY A 95 0.84 -9.83 19.28
N PHE A 96 1.52 -9.77 20.43
CA PHE A 96 2.53 -8.76 20.76
C PHE A 96 3.63 -8.71 19.68
N LEU A 97 4.13 -7.51 19.36
CA LEU A 97 5.06 -7.22 18.26
C LEU A 97 4.58 -7.60 16.84
N ALA A 98 3.36 -8.13 16.65
CA ALA A 98 2.95 -8.72 15.38
C ALA A 98 1.99 -7.83 14.54
N SER A 99 1.82 -6.57 14.92
CA SER A 99 1.30 -5.50 14.05
C SER A 99 2.43 -4.51 13.72
N ALA A 100 2.50 -4.05 12.47
CA ALA A 100 3.44 -3.04 12.04
C ALA A 100 3.03 -1.65 12.56
N LEU A 101 4.00 -0.89 13.11
CA LEU A 101 3.79 0.46 13.64
C LEU A 101 4.60 1.48 12.82
N GLY A 102 4.00 2.64 12.56
CA GLY A 102 4.66 3.76 11.92
C GLY A 102 4.20 5.09 12.47
N ASP A 103 5.02 6.12 12.27
CA ASP A 103 4.68 7.50 12.55
C ASP A 103 3.79 8.05 11.42
N THR A 104 2.62 8.54 11.82
CA THR A 104 1.57 9.09 10.94
C THR A 104 1.48 10.61 11.01
N ALA A 105 2.47 11.28 11.60
CA ALA A 105 2.61 12.72 11.51
C ALA A 105 2.95 13.18 10.08
N VAL A 106 2.56 14.41 9.71
CA VAL A 106 2.89 14.98 8.40
C VAL A 106 4.38 15.33 8.39
N GLY A 107 5.17 14.62 7.58
CA GLY A 107 6.64 14.67 7.64
C GLY A 107 7.25 13.81 8.75
N GLY A 108 6.47 12.88 9.34
CA GLY A 108 6.92 11.94 10.36
C GLY A 108 7.86 10.84 9.83
N LEU A 109 8.36 10.02 10.75
CA LEU A 109 9.42 9.02 10.50
C LEU A 109 9.02 7.85 9.58
N GLY A 110 7.75 7.70 9.22
CA GLY A 110 7.25 6.59 8.41
C GLY A 110 7.20 5.27 9.19
N LEU A 111 7.51 4.14 8.54
CA LEU A 111 7.57 2.82 9.20
C LEU A 111 8.68 2.80 10.26
N ILE A 112 8.36 2.30 11.47
CA ILE A 112 9.33 2.12 12.56
C ILE A 112 9.42 0.65 12.96
N TRP A 113 8.28 -0.03 13.09
CA TRP A 113 8.20 -1.44 13.43
C TRP A 113 7.52 -2.23 12.31
N ILE A 114 8.16 -3.14 11.57
CA ILE A 114 9.59 -3.45 11.56
C ILE A 114 10.22 -2.76 10.37
N ASP A 115 10.91 -1.65 10.62
CA ASP A 115 11.88 -1.11 9.67
C ASP A 115 13.05 -2.13 9.56
N PRO A 116 13.27 -2.76 8.39
CA PRO A 116 14.35 -3.75 8.21
C PRO A 116 15.74 -3.10 8.19
N PHE A 117 15.80 -1.76 8.14
CA PHE A 117 16.99 -0.94 8.28
C PHE A 117 17.11 -0.30 9.67
N ALA A 118 16.27 -0.66 10.64
CA ALA A 118 16.31 -0.14 12.02
C ALA A 118 17.65 -0.35 12.75
N ALA A 119 18.47 -1.33 12.33
CA ALA A 119 19.84 -1.48 12.87
C ALA A 119 20.83 -0.40 12.36
N ILE A 120 20.39 0.51 11.49
CA ILE A 120 21.16 1.61 10.89
C ILE A 120 20.63 2.98 11.39
N SER A 121 19.46 3.04 12.02
CA SER A 121 18.85 4.30 12.48
C SER A 121 18.17 4.15 13.86
N ASP A 122 18.29 5.18 14.71
CA ASP A 122 17.81 5.15 16.11
C ASP A 122 16.26 5.24 16.25
N ARG A 123 15.52 4.95 15.16
CA ARG A 123 14.06 5.08 15.04
C ARG A 123 13.29 4.25 16.08
N LEU A 124 13.85 3.13 16.54
CA LEU A 124 13.22 2.32 17.59
C LEU A 124 13.08 3.06 18.93
N GLY A 125 13.87 4.13 19.17
CA GLY A 125 13.69 5.02 20.32
C GLY A 125 12.34 5.76 20.31
N ALA A 126 11.82 6.11 19.13
CA ALA A 126 10.53 6.80 18.98
C ALA A 126 9.31 5.93 19.33
N LEU A 127 9.50 4.62 19.55
CA LEU A 127 8.45 3.74 20.11
C LEU A 127 8.28 3.91 21.63
N GLN A 128 9.14 4.66 22.32
CA GLN A 128 9.01 4.89 23.76
C GLN A 128 7.78 5.76 24.08
N LEU A 129 6.99 5.34 25.07
CA LEU A 129 5.89 6.13 25.63
C LEU A 129 6.39 7.07 26.73
N GLY A 130 5.65 8.15 26.97
CA GLY A 130 5.92 9.07 28.08
C GLY A 130 5.65 8.42 29.46
N PRO A 131 6.04 9.07 30.57
CA PRO A 131 5.55 8.70 31.90
C PRO A 131 4.01 8.71 31.93
N TYR A 132 3.39 7.74 32.60
CA TYR A 132 1.93 7.63 32.55
C TYR A 132 1.22 8.70 33.40
N ASP A 133 0.52 9.63 32.74
CA ASP A 133 -0.28 10.71 33.36
C ASP A 133 -1.79 10.40 33.40
N GLY A 134 -2.18 9.16 33.06
CA GLY A 134 -3.56 8.80 32.72
C GLY A 134 -3.82 8.70 31.21
N LYS A 135 -2.86 9.05 30.34
CA LYS A 135 -2.95 8.95 28.88
C LYS A 135 -1.80 8.13 28.30
N GLU A 136 -2.06 7.50 27.15
CA GLU A 136 -1.05 6.74 26.40
C GLU A 136 -0.35 7.61 25.35
N ALA A 137 0.36 8.64 25.83
CA ALA A 137 1.16 9.53 25.00
C ALA A 137 2.51 8.88 24.61
N ASP A 138 2.90 9.07 23.36
CA ASP A 138 4.27 8.80 22.90
C ASP A 138 5.24 9.83 23.52
N LEU A 139 6.50 9.47 23.74
CA LEU A 139 7.46 10.33 24.46
C LEU A 139 7.80 11.61 23.68
N ASP A 140 7.90 11.52 22.36
CA ASP A 140 8.05 12.67 21.48
C ASP A 140 6.67 13.15 21.02
N PRO A 141 6.22 14.36 21.45
CA PRO A 141 4.89 14.89 21.12
C PRO A 141 4.73 15.31 19.66
N THR A 142 5.81 15.30 18.85
CA THR A 142 5.74 15.54 17.40
C THR A 142 5.39 14.27 16.62
N THR A 143 5.72 13.10 17.16
CA THR A 143 5.39 11.80 16.56
C THR A 143 3.93 11.43 16.77
N ARG A 144 3.35 10.66 15.84
CA ARG A 144 2.02 10.06 15.96
C ARG A 144 2.07 8.59 15.57
N ILE A 145 2.60 7.78 16.47
CA ILE A 145 2.75 6.35 16.23
C ILE A 145 1.37 5.67 16.21
N ALA A 146 1.10 4.91 15.15
CA ALA A 146 -0.10 4.11 14.97
C ALA A 146 0.22 2.77 14.31
N ALA A 147 -0.68 1.80 14.46
CA ALA A 147 -0.61 0.55 13.70
C ALA A 147 -1.04 0.78 12.25
N ILE A 148 -0.17 0.41 11.30
CA ILE A 148 -0.32 0.67 9.87
C ILE A 148 -0.47 -0.63 9.04
N GLY A 149 -0.38 -1.80 9.66
CA GLY A 149 -0.64 -3.09 9.01
C GLY A 149 -0.38 -4.28 9.92
N ALA A 150 -0.68 -5.48 9.43
CA ALA A 150 -0.17 -6.72 10.02
C ALA A 150 1.33 -6.88 9.73
N LEU A 151 2.05 -7.63 10.56
CA LEU A 151 3.42 -8.02 10.21
C LEU A 151 3.39 -9.13 9.14
N PRO A 152 4.17 -9.03 8.03
CA PRO A 152 4.17 -10.03 6.96
C PRO A 152 4.54 -11.43 7.43
N ILE A 153 4.20 -12.44 6.63
CA ILE A 153 4.55 -13.87 6.77
C ILE A 153 3.78 -14.59 7.89
N PHE A 154 3.74 -14.06 9.12
CA PHE A 154 3.28 -14.79 10.31
C PHE A 154 1.81 -15.26 10.27
N TYR A 155 0.92 -14.48 9.65
CA TYR A 155 -0.51 -14.82 9.53
C TYR A 155 -0.93 -15.12 8.08
N ASP A 156 0.00 -15.01 7.12
CA ASP A 156 -0.32 -15.14 5.70
C ASP A 156 -0.74 -16.56 5.32
N LEU A 157 -0.16 -17.60 5.92
CA LEU A 157 -0.56 -18.99 5.64
C LEU A 157 -1.97 -19.28 6.16
N LEU A 158 -2.33 -18.75 7.33
CA LEU A 158 -3.70 -18.83 7.86
C LEU A 158 -4.69 -18.04 6.99
N ARG A 159 -4.39 -16.77 6.67
CA ARG A 159 -5.18 -15.93 5.76
C ARG A 159 -5.44 -16.65 4.44
N LEU A 160 -4.37 -17.13 3.80
CA LEU A 160 -4.43 -17.80 2.50
C LEU A 160 -5.23 -19.11 2.55
N ALA A 161 -5.08 -19.90 3.63
CA ALA A 161 -5.86 -21.13 3.81
C ALA A 161 -7.36 -20.86 3.99
N LEU A 162 -7.71 -19.77 4.67
CA LEU A 162 -9.09 -19.28 4.83
C LEU A 162 -9.66 -18.77 3.48
N GLU A 163 -8.91 -17.96 2.73
CA GLU A 163 -9.32 -17.48 1.39
C GLU A 163 -9.52 -18.63 0.39
N VAL A 164 -8.64 -19.64 0.41
CA VAL A 164 -8.76 -20.89 -0.39
C VAL A 164 -9.99 -21.72 0.01
N ARG A 165 -10.59 -21.45 1.18
CA ARG A 165 -11.87 -22.00 1.64
C ARG A 165 -13.04 -21.00 1.54
N ARG A 166 -12.85 -19.88 0.82
CA ARG A 166 -13.83 -18.80 0.53
C ARG A 166 -14.25 -17.91 1.70
N TYR A 167 -13.59 -17.99 2.85
CA TYR A 167 -13.77 -17.00 3.91
C TYR A 167 -13.26 -15.61 3.47
N THR A 168 -13.96 -14.55 3.86
CA THR A 168 -13.47 -13.17 3.79
C THR A 168 -12.60 -12.91 5.01
N THR A 169 -11.33 -12.57 4.82
CA THR A 169 -10.36 -12.41 5.91
C THR A 169 -9.98 -10.95 6.16
N GLU A 170 -9.97 -10.54 7.43
CA GLU A 170 -9.45 -9.25 7.90
C GLU A 170 -8.35 -9.50 8.95
N ILE A 171 -7.26 -8.74 8.95
CA ILE A 171 -6.28 -8.77 10.05
C ILE A 171 -6.37 -7.46 10.83
N PHE A 172 -6.81 -7.53 12.08
CA PHE A 172 -7.05 -6.37 12.93
C PHE A 172 -5.73 -5.89 13.57
N ALA A 173 -4.99 -5.02 12.87
CA ALA A 173 -3.76 -4.44 13.38
C ALA A 173 -4.01 -3.39 14.49
N PHE A 174 -3.25 -3.47 15.59
CA PHE A 174 -3.36 -2.55 16.73
C PHE A 174 -2.00 -2.19 17.36
N ASP A 175 -1.97 -1.10 18.11
CA ASP A 175 -0.76 -0.64 18.82
C ASP A 175 -0.60 -1.43 20.12
N TRP A 176 0.22 -2.49 20.05
CA TRP A 176 0.51 -3.44 21.12
C TRP A 176 1.31 -2.86 22.30
N ARG A 177 1.73 -1.59 22.23
CA ARG A 177 2.46 -0.88 23.30
C ARG A 177 1.52 -0.27 24.35
N LYS A 178 0.36 0.24 23.90
CA LYS A 178 -0.59 1.05 24.68
C LYS A 178 -1.62 0.17 25.39
N ASP A 179 -2.47 0.78 26.21
CA ASP A 179 -3.57 0.11 26.92
C ASP A 179 -4.45 -0.72 25.97
N LEU A 180 -4.51 -2.03 26.24
CA LEU A 180 -5.28 -3.01 25.46
C LEU A 180 -6.79 -2.79 25.52
N ASP A 181 -7.33 -2.03 26.49
CA ASP A 181 -8.73 -1.58 26.46
C ASP A 181 -9.02 -0.65 25.27
N LEU A 182 -8.02 0.10 24.76
CA LEU A 182 -8.15 0.92 23.54
C LEU A 182 -8.24 0.04 22.28
N ALA A 183 -7.41 -1.00 22.20
CA ALA A 183 -7.44 -1.99 21.12
C ALA A 183 -8.75 -2.79 21.15
N ALA A 184 -9.19 -3.21 22.33
CA ALA A 184 -10.44 -3.93 22.54
C ALA A 184 -11.65 -3.05 22.17
N SER A 185 -11.65 -1.76 22.51
CA SER A 185 -12.71 -0.82 22.12
C SER A 185 -12.85 -0.67 20.61
N ARG A 186 -11.71 -0.56 19.90
CA ARG A 186 -11.68 -0.51 18.43
C ARG A 186 -12.16 -1.83 17.80
N LEU A 187 -11.75 -2.98 18.36
CA LEU A 187 -12.20 -4.29 17.88
C LEU A 187 -13.69 -4.51 18.19
N ALA A 188 -14.18 -4.06 19.34
CA ALA A 188 -15.59 -4.13 19.74
C ALA A 188 -16.48 -3.23 18.87
N ALA A 189 -15.95 -2.13 18.33
CA ALA A 189 -16.62 -1.34 17.29
C ALA A 189 -16.62 -2.09 15.95
N ARG A 190 -15.47 -2.64 15.50
CA ARG A 190 -15.38 -3.38 14.22
C ARG A 190 -16.19 -4.69 14.21
N LEU A 191 -16.31 -5.37 15.34
CA LEU A 191 -17.13 -6.58 15.47
C LEU A 191 -18.63 -6.26 15.48
N ARG A 192 -19.06 -5.20 16.17
CA ARG A 192 -20.43 -4.68 15.97
C ARG A 192 -20.67 -4.42 14.48
N VAL A 193 -19.75 -3.69 13.84
CA VAL A 193 -19.80 -3.35 12.40
C VAL A 193 -20.01 -4.57 11.50
N LEU A 194 -19.21 -5.62 11.66
CA LEU A 194 -19.36 -6.84 10.86
C LEU A 194 -20.66 -7.61 11.17
N GLY A 195 -21.25 -7.40 12.34
CA GLY A 195 -22.37 -8.15 12.89
C GLY A 195 -23.79 -7.60 12.66
N GLU A 196 -23.96 -6.63 11.76
CA GLU A 196 -25.25 -6.40 11.07
C GLU A 196 -25.23 -6.87 9.61
N GLY A 197 -24.06 -7.27 9.10
CA GLY A 197 -24.00 -8.04 7.87
C GLY A 197 -24.78 -9.36 8.01
N PRO A 198 -25.38 -9.89 6.93
CA PRO A 198 -26.22 -11.10 6.98
C PRO A 198 -25.39 -12.40 7.09
N ARG A 199 -24.17 -12.34 7.64
CA ARG A 199 -23.14 -13.37 7.54
C ARG A 199 -22.44 -13.58 8.90
N PRO A 200 -22.20 -14.83 9.33
CA PRO A 200 -21.46 -15.10 10.56
C PRO A 200 -20.05 -14.48 10.56
N VAL A 201 -19.65 -13.97 11.72
CA VAL A 201 -18.29 -13.48 11.99
C VAL A 201 -17.57 -14.48 12.89
N HIS A 202 -16.31 -14.72 12.59
CA HIS A 202 -15.42 -15.59 13.37
C HIS A 202 -14.19 -14.80 13.84
N LEU A 203 -13.65 -15.18 15.00
CA LEU A 203 -12.43 -14.60 15.56
C LEU A 203 -11.33 -15.67 15.63
N VAL A 204 -10.12 -15.33 15.15
CA VAL A 204 -8.90 -16.12 15.40
C VAL A 204 -7.87 -15.21 16.04
N ALA A 205 -7.63 -15.38 17.34
CA ALA A 205 -6.86 -14.43 18.14
C ALA A 205 -5.62 -15.09 18.76
N HIS A 206 -4.45 -14.50 18.54
CA HIS A 206 -3.15 -15.07 18.92
C HIS A 206 -2.51 -14.30 20.09
N SER A 207 -1.99 -15.01 21.09
CA SER A 207 -1.15 -14.44 22.15
C SER A 207 -1.84 -13.26 22.87
N GLN A 208 -1.21 -12.06 22.92
CA GLN A 208 -1.81 -10.82 23.45
C GLN A 208 -3.15 -10.46 22.76
N GLY A 209 -3.31 -10.78 21.48
CA GLY A 209 -4.56 -10.56 20.73
C GLY A 209 -5.75 -11.33 21.28
N ALA A 210 -5.53 -12.45 21.98
CA ALA A 210 -6.59 -13.19 22.67
C ALA A 210 -7.22 -12.37 23.81
N LEU A 211 -6.43 -11.58 24.54
CA LEU A 211 -6.94 -10.68 25.57
C LEU A 211 -7.78 -9.56 24.94
N VAL A 212 -7.30 -8.99 23.83
CA VAL A 212 -8.01 -7.96 23.05
C VAL A 212 -9.36 -8.48 22.52
N ALA A 213 -9.37 -9.68 21.95
CA ALA A 213 -10.58 -10.34 21.45
C ALA A 213 -11.59 -10.66 22.56
N ARG A 214 -11.13 -11.30 23.65
CA ARG A 214 -11.99 -11.63 24.81
C ARG A 214 -12.56 -10.38 25.46
N ARG A 215 -11.75 -9.33 25.64
CA ARG A 215 -12.18 -8.05 26.17
C ARG A 215 -13.16 -7.33 25.24
N ALA A 216 -12.96 -7.39 23.93
CA ALA A 216 -13.90 -6.84 22.96
C ALA A 216 -15.29 -7.52 23.03
N LEU A 217 -15.34 -8.85 23.15
CA LEU A 217 -16.62 -9.56 23.36
C LEU A 217 -17.29 -9.17 24.68
N GLN A 218 -16.51 -9.00 25.75
CA GLN A 218 -17.04 -8.53 27.04
C GLN A 218 -17.60 -7.10 26.95
N GLN A 219 -16.91 -6.19 26.25
CA GLN A 219 -17.38 -4.82 25.96
C GLN A 219 -18.57 -4.75 24.98
N ILE A 220 -18.82 -5.81 24.21
CA ILE A 220 -20.02 -5.98 23.37
C ILE A 220 -21.21 -6.45 24.22
N GLY A 221 -20.97 -7.28 25.23
CA GLY A 221 -21.97 -7.86 26.12
C GLY A 221 -22.51 -9.21 25.61
N PRO A 222 -22.99 -10.11 26.50
CA PRO A 222 -23.23 -11.52 26.17
C PRO A 222 -24.15 -11.79 24.98
N GLU A 223 -25.33 -11.18 24.94
CA GLU A 223 -26.33 -11.43 23.89
C GLU A 223 -25.82 -10.96 22.52
N ALA A 224 -25.28 -9.75 22.44
CA ALA A 224 -24.76 -9.18 21.22
C ALA A 224 -23.52 -9.95 20.73
N ALA A 225 -22.62 -10.35 21.63
CA ALA A 225 -21.46 -11.16 21.28
C ALA A 225 -21.87 -12.51 20.66
N ARG A 226 -22.87 -13.19 21.23
CA ARG A 226 -23.44 -14.45 20.70
C ARG A 226 -24.28 -14.29 19.44
N ARG A 227 -24.78 -13.08 19.14
CA ARG A 227 -25.42 -12.76 17.86
C ARG A 227 -24.37 -12.55 16.75
N ILE A 228 -23.29 -11.86 17.07
CA ILE A 228 -22.27 -11.40 16.12
C ILE A 228 -21.27 -12.51 15.78
N VAL A 229 -20.68 -13.14 16.81
CA VAL A 229 -19.56 -14.07 16.63
C VAL A 229 -20.02 -15.52 16.79
N HIS A 230 -19.68 -16.37 15.83
CA HIS A 230 -20.01 -17.79 15.82
C HIS A 230 -18.95 -18.62 16.57
N HIS A 231 -17.66 -18.43 16.23
CA HIS A 231 -16.54 -19.06 16.91
C HIS A 231 -15.46 -18.06 17.33
N LEU A 232 -14.83 -18.31 18.49
CA LEU A 232 -13.61 -17.65 18.95
C LEU A 232 -12.50 -18.70 19.09
N VAL A 233 -11.55 -18.73 18.15
CA VAL A 233 -10.36 -19.59 18.24
C VAL A 233 -9.21 -18.80 18.85
N LEU A 234 -8.60 -19.34 19.91
CA LEU A 234 -7.53 -18.73 20.66
C LEU A 234 -6.23 -19.52 20.48
N LEU A 235 -5.22 -18.91 19.87
CA LEU A 235 -3.91 -19.51 19.65
C LEU A 235 -2.95 -19.05 20.74
N GLY A 236 -2.42 -19.97 21.56
CA GLY A 236 -1.47 -19.67 22.64
C GLY A 236 -1.85 -18.45 23.52
N PRO A 237 -3.11 -18.33 24.00
CA PRO A 237 -3.61 -17.10 24.58
C PRO A 237 -2.90 -16.74 25.89
N ALA A 238 -2.41 -15.50 26.03
CA ALA A 238 -1.73 -15.04 27.26
C ALA A 238 -2.72 -14.68 28.39
N SER A 239 -3.78 -15.49 28.60
CA SER A 239 -4.97 -15.17 29.41
C SER A 239 -4.66 -14.73 30.85
N PHE A 240 -3.65 -15.33 31.48
CA PHE A 240 -3.19 -15.02 32.85
C PHE A 240 -1.73 -14.53 32.90
N GLY A 241 -1.22 -14.02 31.76
CA GLY A 241 0.11 -13.43 31.63
C GLY A 241 1.25 -14.41 31.32
N SER A 242 2.45 -13.86 31.14
CA SER A 242 3.68 -14.59 30.77
C SER A 242 4.93 -13.94 31.37
N PHE A 243 5.89 -14.75 31.82
CA PHE A 243 7.19 -14.26 32.28
C PHE A 243 8.06 -13.62 31.19
N SER A 244 7.79 -13.88 29.90
CA SER A 244 8.45 -13.15 28.82
C SER A 244 8.13 -11.66 28.85
N ALA A 245 6.95 -11.25 29.34
CA ALA A 245 6.64 -9.83 29.55
C ALA A 245 7.46 -9.23 30.70
N ALA A 246 7.65 -9.97 31.79
CA ALA A 246 8.49 -9.54 32.91
C ALA A 246 9.97 -9.42 32.52
N LEU A 247 10.48 -10.41 31.77
CA LEU A 247 11.83 -10.37 31.21
C LEU A 247 12.00 -9.22 30.20
N ALA A 248 10.99 -8.91 29.39
CA ALA A 248 11.02 -7.75 28.48
C ALA A 248 11.12 -6.41 29.22
N LEU A 249 10.31 -6.18 30.26
CA LEU A 249 10.38 -4.98 31.11
C LEU A 249 11.76 -4.86 31.80
N ALA A 250 12.33 -5.99 32.22
CA ALA A 250 13.68 -6.07 32.77
C ALA A 250 14.81 -5.96 31.72
N GLY A 251 14.52 -5.87 30.42
CA GLY A 251 15.51 -5.84 29.34
C GLY A 251 16.33 -7.13 29.20
N CYS A 252 15.76 -8.26 29.60
CA CYS A 252 16.40 -9.58 29.70
C CYS A 252 15.98 -10.51 28.54
N HIS A 253 16.53 -11.74 28.54
CA HIS A 253 16.75 -12.55 27.33
C HIS A 253 15.51 -13.00 26.51
N SER A 254 14.30 -12.95 27.06
CA SER A 254 13.08 -13.53 26.43
C SER A 254 12.81 -13.12 24.98
N LEU A 255 12.97 -11.83 24.64
CA LEU A 255 12.65 -11.33 23.29
C LEU A 255 13.68 -11.74 22.22
N ILE A 256 14.85 -12.26 22.61
CA ILE A 256 15.98 -12.49 21.69
C ILE A 256 15.59 -13.42 20.53
N ARG A 257 14.82 -14.48 20.76
CA ARG A 257 14.45 -15.43 19.68
C ARG A 257 13.56 -14.76 18.62
N MET A 258 12.57 -13.96 19.06
CA MET A 258 11.71 -13.19 18.16
C MET A 258 12.50 -12.09 17.43
N LEU A 259 13.31 -11.30 18.13
CA LEU A 259 14.12 -10.25 17.51
C LEU A 259 15.11 -10.81 16.48
N ARG A 260 15.73 -11.98 16.73
CA ARG A 260 16.61 -12.66 15.76
C ARG A 260 15.87 -13.24 14.56
N ARG A 261 14.71 -13.87 14.78
CA ARG A 261 13.78 -14.30 13.70
C ARG A 261 13.41 -13.13 12.78
N LEU A 262 13.30 -11.93 13.34
CA LEU A 262 13.01 -10.68 12.64
C LEU A 262 14.26 -9.91 12.17
N ALA A 263 15.46 -10.42 12.45
CA ALA A 263 16.74 -9.75 12.20
C ALA A 263 16.87 -8.31 12.75
N VAL A 264 16.19 -8.01 13.86
CA VAL A 264 16.28 -6.76 14.61
C VAL A 264 17.40 -6.85 15.64
N GLU A 265 18.31 -5.88 15.64
CA GLU A 265 19.28 -5.66 16.72
C GLU A 265 18.77 -4.52 17.61
N PRO A 266 18.46 -4.77 18.90
CA PRO A 266 17.93 -3.73 19.79
C PRO A 266 19.05 -2.72 20.15
N PRO A 267 18.85 -1.41 19.96
CA PRO A 267 19.86 -0.40 20.27
C PRO A 267 20.13 -0.25 21.77
N GLN A 268 21.24 0.40 22.11
CA GLN A 268 21.59 0.67 23.50
C GLN A 268 20.50 1.54 24.16
N GLY A 269 19.82 0.98 25.17
CA GLY A 269 18.72 1.66 25.85
C GLY A 269 17.31 1.21 25.41
N PHE A 270 17.17 0.28 24.46
CA PHE A 270 15.87 -0.31 24.07
C PHE A 270 15.07 -0.92 25.24
N GLN A 271 15.74 -1.28 26.34
CA GLN A 271 15.08 -1.63 27.61
C GLN A 271 14.14 -0.53 28.15
N ARG A 272 14.41 0.76 27.89
CA ARG A 272 13.53 1.88 28.25
C ARG A 272 12.28 1.94 27.37
N VAL A 273 12.46 1.66 26.07
CA VAL A 273 11.36 1.56 25.10
C VAL A 273 10.38 0.49 25.57
N LEU A 274 10.88 -0.72 25.89
CA LEU A 274 10.07 -1.81 26.45
C LEU A 274 9.44 -1.45 27.81
N ALA A 275 10.21 -0.91 28.76
CA ALA A 275 9.73 -0.55 30.09
C ALA A 275 8.61 0.52 30.10
N SER A 276 8.43 1.26 29.00
CA SER A 276 7.36 2.26 28.85
C SER A 276 6.00 1.69 28.40
N MET A 277 5.93 0.43 27.95
CA MET A 277 4.75 -0.12 27.27
C MET A 277 3.70 -0.70 28.24
N THR A 278 2.56 -0.03 28.44
CA THR A 278 1.41 -0.58 29.20
C THR A 278 1.05 -2.01 28.80
N GLY A 279 1.08 -2.33 27.49
CA GLY A 279 0.74 -3.65 26.98
C GLY A 279 1.58 -4.80 27.57
N LEU A 280 2.79 -4.52 28.10
CA LEU A 280 3.61 -5.49 28.84
C LEU A 280 3.21 -5.61 30.32
N TYR A 281 2.79 -4.52 30.98
CA TYR A 281 2.27 -4.56 32.35
C TYR A 281 0.97 -5.36 32.43
N GLN A 282 0.09 -5.22 31.42
CA GLN A 282 -1.14 -6.00 31.26
C GLN A 282 -0.89 -7.50 30.95
N LEU A 283 0.34 -7.87 30.58
CA LEU A 283 0.79 -9.25 30.31
C LEU A 283 1.59 -9.88 31.46
N LEU A 284 1.82 -9.19 32.57
CA LEU A 284 2.51 -9.75 33.74
C LEU A 284 1.69 -10.89 34.37
N PRO A 285 2.32 -12.02 34.78
CA PRO A 285 1.60 -13.12 35.43
C PRO A 285 1.19 -12.73 36.85
N TRP A 286 -0.07 -13.03 37.22
CA TRP A 286 -0.71 -12.51 38.44
C TRP A 286 -1.49 -13.53 39.28
N ASP A 287 -1.64 -14.78 38.80
CA ASP A 287 -2.45 -15.81 39.45
C ASP A 287 -1.59 -16.91 40.07
N ALA A 288 -1.42 -16.88 41.39
CA ALA A 288 -0.64 -17.88 42.12
C ALA A 288 -1.23 -19.30 42.08
N ALA A 289 -2.53 -19.45 41.78
CA ALA A 289 -3.13 -20.77 41.58
C ALA A 289 -2.71 -21.43 40.26
N ARG A 290 -2.24 -20.64 39.28
CA ARG A 290 -1.73 -21.08 37.97
C ARG A 290 -0.21 -21.10 37.91
N VAL A 291 0.44 -20.31 38.76
CA VAL A 291 1.89 -20.12 38.80
C VAL A 291 2.35 -20.12 40.27
N PRO A 292 2.68 -21.30 40.84
CA PRO A 292 2.98 -21.43 42.27
C PRO A 292 4.10 -20.51 42.78
N TRP A 293 5.07 -20.18 41.94
CA TRP A 293 6.17 -19.25 42.24
C TRP A 293 5.69 -17.85 42.68
N LEU A 294 4.51 -17.41 42.24
CA LEU A 294 3.90 -16.13 42.66
C LEU A 294 3.41 -16.12 44.11
N THR A 295 3.40 -17.26 44.81
CA THR A 295 3.05 -17.33 46.24
C THR A 295 4.05 -16.56 47.10
N ASP A 296 5.34 -16.67 46.76
CA ASP A 296 6.45 -16.04 47.49
C ASP A 296 7.00 -14.78 46.78
N HIS A 297 6.59 -14.51 45.54
CA HIS A 297 7.12 -13.45 44.69
C HIS A 297 6.01 -12.60 44.05
N ASP A 298 5.96 -11.31 44.39
CA ASP A 298 4.93 -10.38 43.89
C ASP A 298 5.52 -9.39 42.86
N PRO A 299 5.43 -9.68 41.54
CA PRO A 299 5.91 -8.77 40.50
C PRO A 299 5.10 -7.47 40.39
N GLY A 300 3.94 -7.37 41.05
CA GLY A 300 3.14 -6.14 41.14
C GLY A 300 3.75 -5.06 42.04
N ARG A 301 4.85 -5.33 42.75
CA ARG A 301 5.50 -4.38 43.66
C ARG A 301 6.85 -3.90 43.14
N ALA A 302 7.11 -2.59 43.24
CA ALA A 302 8.38 -1.99 42.83
C ALA A 302 9.64 -2.70 43.43
N PRO A 303 9.68 -3.14 44.72
CA PRO A 303 10.83 -3.88 45.26
C PRO A 303 11.15 -5.22 44.60
N PHE A 304 10.23 -5.83 43.83
CA PHE A 304 10.54 -7.03 43.04
C PHE A 304 11.54 -6.74 41.91
N TRP A 305 11.47 -5.55 41.33
CA TRP A 305 12.24 -5.19 40.13
C TRP A 305 13.69 -4.79 40.46
N PRO A 306 14.70 -5.33 39.74
CA PRO A 306 16.10 -4.93 39.90
C PRO A 306 16.47 -3.71 39.02
N VAL A 307 15.54 -3.26 38.18
CA VAL A 307 15.65 -2.09 37.29
C VAL A 307 14.53 -1.09 37.60
N PRO A 308 14.64 0.20 37.21
CA PRO A 308 13.54 1.15 37.31
C PRO A 308 12.32 0.68 36.50
N ILE A 309 11.13 0.86 37.09
CA ILE A 309 9.84 0.45 36.53
C ILE A 309 8.84 1.61 36.71
N ASP A 310 7.88 1.78 35.79
CA ASP A 310 6.84 2.80 35.94
C ASP A 310 5.83 2.36 37.02
N ALA A 311 5.89 3.02 38.18
CA ALA A 311 5.09 2.64 39.34
C ALA A 311 3.58 2.89 39.16
N GLU A 312 3.20 3.86 38.34
CA GLU A 312 1.78 4.15 38.07
C GLU A 312 1.22 3.13 37.07
N ARG A 313 1.96 2.81 35.99
CA ARG A 313 1.60 1.70 35.09
C ARG A 313 1.52 0.38 35.84
N LEU A 314 2.47 0.09 36.73
CA LEU A 314 2.45 -1.13 37.53
C LEU A 314 1.25 -1.19 38.48
N SER A 315 0.98 -0.11 39.22
CA SER A 315 -0.16 0.02 40.13
C SER A 315 -1.51 -0.16 39.41
N ARG A 316 -1.65 0.41 38.21
CA ARG A 316 -2.91 0.45 37.46
C ARG A 316 -3.18 -0.80 36.61
N PHE A 317 -2.14 -1.39 36.02
CA PHE A 317 -2.29 -2.43 34.99
C PHE A 317 -1.86 -3.83 35.40
N PHE A 318 -1.13 -4.00 36.51
CA PHE A 318 -0.82 -5.33 37.03
C PHE A 318 -2.11 -6.09 37.37
N GLY A 319 -2.29 -7.26 36.77
CA GLY A 319 -3.51 -8.04 36.95
C GLY A 319 -4.75 -7.51 36.21
N TRP A 320 -4.63 -6.59 35.25
CA TRP A 320 -5.74 -6.10 34.41
C TRP A 320 -6.60 -7.24 33.81
N GLY A 321 -5.97 -8.36 33.44
CA GLY A 321 -6.65 -9.57 32.96
C GLY A 321 -7.69 -10.17 33.91
N ARG A 322 -7.64 -9.87 35.23
CA ARG A 322 -8.66 -10.23 36.23
C ARG A 322 -10.05 -9.72 35.86
N ALA A 323 -10.14 -8.61 35.13
CA ALA A 323 -11.39 -8.00 34.72
C ALA A 323 -12.05 -8.69 33.50
N ILE A 324 -11.36 -9.63 32.82
CA ILE A 324 -11.82 -10.24 31.56
C ILE A 324 -12.61 -11.52 31.84
N ASP A 325 -13.91 -11.37 32.10
CA ASP A 325 -14.86 -12.48 32.15
C ASP A 325 -15.52 -12.69 30.77
N THR A 326 -15.39 -13.89 30.23
CA THR A 326 -16.00 -14.31 28.95
C THR A 326 -16.82 -15.59 29.06
N ARG A 327 -17.13 -16.07 30.29
CA ARG A 327 -17.74 -17.39 30.51
C ARG A 327 -19.08 -17.61 29.82
N PHE A 328 -19.74 -16.53 29.40
CA PHE A 328 -20.92 -16.53 28.54
C PHE A 328 -20.66 -17.02 27.09
N PHE A 329 -19.41 -17.32 26.72
CA PHE A 329 -18.96 -17.63 25.36
C PHE A 329 -18.03 -18.87 25.30
N ASP A 330 -17.78 -19.56 26.42
CA ASP A 330 -16.79 -20.64 26.48
C ASP A 330 -17.17 -21.86 25.61
N ASP A 331 -18.47 -22.09 25.36
CA ASP A 331 -19.01 -23.09 24.42
C ASP A 331 -18.62 -22.82 22.95
N ARG A 332 -18.53 -21.54 22.59
CA ARG A 332 -18.11 -21.04 21.28
C ARG A 332 -16.61 -20.72 21.21
N THR A 333 -15.91 -20.80 22.34
CA THR A 333 -14.47 -20.61 22.40
C THR A 333 -13.76 -21.95 22.17
N THR A 334 -12.60 -21.92 21.53
CA THR A 334 -11.71 -23.07 21.42
C THR A 334 -10.27 -22.60 21.51
N ILE A 335 -9.46 -23.26 22.33
CA ILE A 335 -8.05 -22.93 22.58
C ILE A 335 -7.19 -23.96 21.85
N ILE A 336 -6.15 -23.50 21.17
CA ILE A 336 -5.09 -24.33 20.60
C ILE A 336 -3.77 -23.92 21.25
N LEU A 337 -3.16 -24.86 21.96
CA LEU A 337 -1.88 -24.72 22.66
C LEU A 337 -0.75 -25.25 21.78
N GLY A 338 0.44 -24.64 21.85
CA GLY A 338 1.68 -25.24 21.36
C GLY A 338 2.46 -25.91 22.50
N ASP A 339 3.45 -26.73 22.20
CA ASP A 339 4.30 -27.44 23.18
C ASP A 339 5.79 -27.08 23.12
N ASN A 340 6.22 -26.27 22.15
CA ASN A 340 7.63 -25.96 21.88
C ASN A 340 8.53 -27.21 21.78
N HIS A 341 8.06 -28.25 21.09
CA HIS A 341 8.68 -29.58 20.99
C HIS A 341 8.86 -30.30 22.35
N GLY A 342 7.99 -30.01 23.31
CA GLY A 342 8.06 -30.52 24.69
C GLY A 342 9.10 -29.82 25.58
N ALA A 343 9.76 -28.76 25.09
CA ALA A 343 10.71 -27.99 25.88
C ALA A 343 9.96 -27.03 26.83
N PRO A 344 10.27 -27.05 28.15
CA PRO A 344 9.47 -26.35 29.14
C PRO A 344 9.49 -24.83 28.99
N THR A 345 8.44 -24.19 29.49
CA THR A 345 8.25 -22.75 29.51
C THR A 345 8.57 -22.16 30.88
N VAL A 346 9.04 -20.91 30.90
CA VAL A 346 9.39 -20.18 32.12
C VAL A 346 8.15 -20.01 33.01
N GLY A 347 8.20 -20.54 34.24
CA GLY A 347 7.16 -20.41 35.26
C GLY A 347 7.63 -19.72 36.56
N GLY A 348 8.85 -19.20 36.58
CA GLY A 348 9.41 -18.41 37.67
C GLY A 348 10.71 -17.72 37.26
N LEU A 349 11.14 -16.73 38.04
CA LEU A 349 12.35 -15.93 37.77
C LEU A 349 13.29 -15.91 38.97
N GLU A 350 14.56 -15.67 38.71
CA GLU A 350 15.61 -15.45 39.72
C GLU A 350 16.32 -14.11 39.50
N ARG A 351 16.81 -13.50 40.59
CA ARG A 351 17.62 -12.27 40.52
C ARG A 351 19.08 -12.62 40.31
N HIS A 352 19.69 -12.08 39.25
CA HIS A 352 21.10 -12.27 38.96
C HIS A 352 21.78 -10.91 38.67
N GLY A 353 22.60 -10.45 39.62
CA GLY A 353 23.21 -9.12 39.57
C GLY A 353 22.15 -8.01 39.55
N THR A 354 22.14 -7.21 38.47
CA THR A 354 21.19 -6.11 38.24
C THR A 354 20.03 -6.48 37.31
N GLY A 355 19.79 -7.78 37.08
CA GLY A 355 18.77 -8.26 36.13
C GLY A 355 17.97 -9.46 36.65
N LEU A 356 17.04 -9.93 35.81
CA LEU A 356 16.24 -11.14 36.03
C LEU A 356 16.67 -12.22 35.04
N ILE A 357 16.68 -13.47 35.50
CA ILE A 357 16.91 -14.66 34.68
C ILE A 357 15.80 -15.70 34.89
N GLU A 358 15.70 -16.63 33.96
CA GLU A 358 14.70 -17.70 33.95
C GLU A 358 15.04 -18.76 35.00
N SER A 359 14.08 -19.11 35.86
CA SER A 359 14.29 -20.16 36.88
C SER A 359 13.97 -21.53 36.32
N SER A 360 15.01 -22.33 36.05
CA SER A 360 14.87 -23.73 35.62
C SER A 360 14.19 -24.62 36.68
N ALA A 361 14.31 -24.28 37.95
CA ALA A 361 13.63 -24.95 39.06
C ALA A 361 12.11 -24.69 39.11
N HIS A 362 11.61 -23.71 38.36
CA HIS A 362 10.20 -23.33 38.31
C HIS A 362 9.63 -23.39 36.87
N ALA A 363 10.13 -24.32 36.06
CA ALA A 363 9.66 -24.59 34.72
C ALA A 363 8.25 -25.22 34.69
N LEU A 364 7.44 -24.85 33.69
CA LEU A 364 6.05 -25.33 33.50
C LEU A 364 5.83 -25.87 32.06
N PRO A 365 4.84 -26.73 31.82
CA PRO A 365 4.33 -27.01 30.48
C PRO A 365 3.88 -25.72 29.78
N GLY A 366 4.14 -25.57 28.48
CA GLY A 366 3.80 -24.36 27.72
C GLY A 366 4.34 -24.36 26.28
N ASP A 367 4.07 -23.29 25.54
CA ASP A 367 4.46 -23.11 24.12
C ASP A 367 5.81 -22.39 23.92
N GLY A 368 6.63 -22.33 24.97
CA GLY A 368 7.91 -21.60 25.01
C GLY A 368 7.77 -20.12 25.34
N THR A 369 6.54 -19.59 25.48
CA THR A 369 6.28 -18.20 25.91
C THR A 369 5.18 -18.12 26.96
N VAL A 370 4.08 -18.88 26.81
CA VAL A 370 2.94 -18.91 27.72
C VAL A 370 2.83 -20.31 28.34
N PRO A 371 2.91 -20.44 29.68
CA PRO A 371 2.59 -21.70 30.35
C PRO A 371 1.15 -22.15 30.05
N HIS A 372 0.90 -23.45 29.87
CA HIS A 372 -0.44 -23.97 29.59
C HIS A 372 -1.44 -23.58 30.67
N ALA A 373 -1.02 -23.63 31.95
CA ALA A 373 -1.80 -23.14 33.09
C ALA A 373 -2.20 -21.66 33.00
N CYS A 374 -1.43 -20.82 32.29
CA CYS A 374 -1.76 -19.41 32.01
C CYS A 374 -2.61 -19.19 30.75
N ALA A 375 -2.75 -20.21 29.90
CA ALA A 375 -3.51 -20.14 28.65
C ALA A 375 -4.94 -20.68 28.80
N VAL A 376 -5.12 -21.81 29.49
CA VAL A 376 -6.40 -22.53 29.55
C VAL A 376 -7.50 -21.78 30.31
N LEU A 377 -8.72 -21.86 29.78
CA LEU A 377 -9.95 -21.33 30.37
C LEU A 377 -10.85 -22.51 30.79
N PRO A 378 -11.11 -22.73 32.09
CA PRO A 378 -11.89 -23.88 32.57
C PRO A 378 -13.23 -24.03 31.86
N GLY A 379 -13.50 -25.22 31.32
CA GLY A 379 -14.73 -25.54 30.60
C GLY A 379 -14.73 -25.18 29.10
N THR A 380 -13.69 -24.49 28.61
CA THR A 380 -13.50 -24.24 27.17
C THR A 380 -12.93 -25.48 26.47
N ARG A 381 -13.25 -25.69 25.18
CA ARG A 381 -12.61 -26.73 24.35
C ARG A 381 -11.13 -26.42 24.17
N THR A 382 -10.22 -27.35 24.47
CA THR A 382 -8.77 -27.12 24.37
C THR A 382 -8.09 -28.27 23.63
N PHE A 383 -7.20 -27.93 22.70
CA PHE A 383 -6.41 -28.86 21.89
C PHE A 383 -4.92 -28.54 21.97
N LEU A 384 -4.08 -29.54 21.75
CA LEU A 384 -2.62 -29.41 21.68
C LEU A 384 -2.11 -29.61 20.25
N ALA A 385 -1.25 -28.69 19.78
CA ALA A 385 -0.48 -28.78 18.55
C ALA A 385 0.96 -29.23 18.89
N PRO A 386 1.32 -30.51 18.65
CA PRO A 386 2.61 -31.04 19.05
C PRO A 386 3.73 -30.61 18.10
N GLY A 387 4.87 -30.22 18.66
CA GLY A 387 5.99 -29.65 17.93
C GLY A 387 5.85 -28.17 17.56
N THR A 388 4.84 -27.44 18.05
CA THR A 388 4.59 -26.05 17.65
C THR A 388 5.04 -25.06 18.74
N GLU A 389 5.93 -24.12 18.41
CA GLU A 389 6.31 -22.99 19.27
C GLU A 389 5.31 -21.82 19.18
N HIS A 390 5.23 -21.00 20.23
CA HIS A 390 4.34 -19.83 20.32
C HIS A 390 4.28 -18.98 19.04
N SER A 391 5.43 -18.51 18.55
CA SER A 391 5.53 -17.63 17.38
C SER A 391 5.03 -18.24 16.06
N MET A 392 4.86 -19.56 15.99
CA MET A 392 4.56 -20.29 14.77
C MET A 392 3.14 -20.86 14.73
N LEU A 393 2.36 -20.75 15.81
CA LEU A 393 0.98 -21.25 15.90
C LEU A 393 0.09 -20.77 14.73
N ALA A 394 0.22 -19.52 14.30
CA ALA A 394 -0.56 -18.97 13.17
C ALA A 394 -0.05 -19.38 11.77
N ALA A 395 1.08 -20.07 11.68
CA ALA A 395 1.69 -20.57 10.45
C ALA A 395 1.71 -22.11 10.35
N ASP A 396 1.43 -22.81 11.46
CA ASP A 396 1.49 -24.26 11.59
C ASP A 396 0.38 -24.99 10.82
N ARG A 397 0.74 -26.12 10.18
CA ARG A 397 -0.18 -26.92 9.36
C ARG A 397 -1.33 -27.55 10.15
N GLY A 398 -1.04 -28.10 11.32
CA GLY A 398 -2.01 -28.74 12.20
C GLY A 398 -2.96 -27.71 12.81
N VAL A 399 -2.42 -26.57 13.27
CA VAL A 399 -3.22 -25.45 13.79
C VAL A 399 -4.12 -24.87 12.71
N ILE A 400 -3.60 -24.61 11.50
CA ILE A 400 -4.40 -24.08 10.39
C ILE A 400 -5.51 -25.05 9.96
N SER A 401 -5.24 -26.37 9.94
CA SER A 401 -6.31 -27.37 9.72
C SER A 401 -7.35 -27.32 10.84
N ALA A 402 -6.92 -27.34 12.10
CA ALA A 402 -7.82 -27.28 13.25
C ALA A 402 -8.70 -26.02 13.24
N VAL A 403 -8.16 -24.85 12.89
CA VAL A 403 -8.97 -23.63 12.67
C VAL A 403 -10.01 -23.87 11.58
N LEU A 404 -9.61 -24.39 10.41
CA LEU A 404 -10.53 -24.68 9.30
C LEU A 404 -11.57 -25.77 9.60
N ASP A 405 -11.33 -26.64 10.57
CA ASP A 405 -12.26 -27.63 11.07
C ASP A 405 -13.21 -27.02 12.12
N ILE A 406 -12.70 -26.24 13.09
CA ILE A 406 -13.51 -25.50 14.08
C ILE A 406 -14.49 -24.55 13.40
N LEU A 407 -14.02 -23.74 12.44
CA LEU A 407 -14.87 -22.75 11.75
C LEU A 407 -15.95 -23.38 10.86
N ALA A 408 -15.86 -24.68 10.59
CA ALA A 408 -16.83 -25.44 9.81
C ALA A 408 -17.57 -26.50 10.66
N ASP A 409 -17.54 -26.38 12.00
CA ASP A 409 -18.09 -27.32 12.99
C ASP A 409 -17.75 -28.81 12.70
N ARG A 410 -16.55 -29.06 12.16
CA ARG A 410 -16.02 -30.41 11.89
C ARG A 410 -15.23 -30.98 13.08
N PRO A 411 -15.07 -32.32 13.18
CA PRO A 411 -14.15 -32.94 14.13
C PRO A 411 -12.71 -32.44 13.91
N VAL A 412 -12.08 -31.96 14.99
CA VAL A 412 -10.70 -31.49 14.99
C VAL A 412 -9.75 -32.69 15.14
N ALA A 413 -8.68 -32.72 14.35
CA ALA A 413 -7.70 -33.82 14.34
C ALA A 413 -6.56 -33.69 15.38
N LEU A 414 -6.44 -32.54 16.06
CA LEU A 414 -5.49 -32.33 17.16
C LEU A 414 -5.94 -33.05 18.43
N GLU A 415 -4.99 -33.35 19.33
CA GLU A 415 -5.28 -34.03 20.60
C GLU A 415 -6.04 -33.10 21.56
N PRO A 416 -7.22 -33.52 22.07
CA PRO A 416 -7.94 -32.75 23.08
C PRO A 416 -7.28 -32.91 24.46
N VAL A 417 -7.06 -31.79 25.15
CA VAL A 417 -6.39 -31.75 26.46
C VAL A 417 -7.25 -31.04 27.51
N SER A 418 -6.93 -31.21 28.79
CA SER A 418 -7.70 -30.59 29.88
C SER A 418 -7.67 -29.06 29.80
N SER A 419 -8.80 -28.43 30.15
CA SER A 419 -8.92 -26.99 30.32
C SER A 419 -8.89 -26.53 31.78
N ASP A 420 -8.75 -27.45 32.74
CA ASP A 420 -8.44 -27.13 34.13
C ASP A 420 -6.95 -26.76 34.26
N PRO A 421 -6.59 -25.56 34.75
CA PRO A 421 -5.19 -25.18 34.93
C PRO A 421 -4.45 -26.06 35.94
N ALA A 422 -5.12 -26.74 36.87
CA ALA A 422 -4.47 -27.60 37.86
C ALA A 422 -3.75 -28.79 37.21
N ASP A 423 -4.30 -29.34 36.12
CA ASP A 423 -3.68 -30.43 35.35
C ASP A 423 -2.38 -29.99 34.64
N HIS A 424 -2.17 -28.68 34.49
CA HIS A 424 -1.00 -28.07 33.85
C HIS A 424 0.04 -27.53 34.85
N VAL A 425 -0.20 -27.70 36.16
CA VAL A 425 0.74 -27.29 37.23
C VAL A 425 1.35 -28.53 37.87
N PRO A 426 2.68 -28.73 37.83
CA PRO A 426 3.34 -29.85 38.50
C PRO A 426 3.03 -29.85 40.01
N ALA A 427 2.65 -31.00 40.55
CA ALA A 427 2.28 -31.14 41.96
C ALA A 427 3.44 -30.73 42.90
N PRO A 428 3.19 -30.09 44.07
CA PRO A 428 4.26 -29.50 44.90
C PRO A 428 5.42 -30.43 45.31
N SER A 429 5.22 -31.74 45.30
CA SER A 429 6.26 -32.74 45.54
C SER A 429 7.27 -32.91 44.40
N SER A 430 6.98 -32.50 43.15
CA SER A 430 7.96 -32.58 42.05
C SER A 430 9.01 -31.46 42.05
N TRP A 431 8.87 -30.49 42.95
CA TRP A 431 9.76 -29.32 43.07
C TRP A 431 10.89 -29.57 44.08
N ARG A 432 10.94 -30.77 44.69
CA ARG A 432 11.97 -31.24 45.60
C ARG A 432 12.18 -32.74 45.41
N GLU A 433 13.37 -33.12 44.93
CA GLU A 433 13.82 -34.51 44.72
C GLU A 433 13.10 -35.24 43.55
N THR A 434 13.74 -36.05 42.70
CA THR A 434 15.14 -36.52 42.61
C THR A 434 15.70 -36.39 41.18
N ALA A 435 17.01 -36.60 41.03
CA ALA A 435 17.56 -37.11 39.77
C ALA A 435 17.24 -38.62 39.59
N THR A 436 17.17 -39.07 38.34
CA THR A 436 17.04 -40.48 37.86
C THR A 436 15.72 -41.26 38.18
N PRO A 437 15.36 -42.29 37.36
CA PRO A 437 13.97 -42.73 37.13
C PRO A 437 13.77 -44.26 37.31
N PRO A 438 12.75 -44.94 36.70
CA PRO A 438 11.28 -44.80 36.79
C PRO A 438 10.61 -46.10 37.35
N THR A 439 9.26 -46.17 37.51
CA THR A 439 8.40 -47.36 37.18
C THR A 439 6.89 -47.16 37.49
N ILE A 440 6.07 -47.82 36.66
CA ILE A 440 4.60 -47.94 36.51
C ILE A 440 3.85 -48.51 37.75
N VAL A 441 2.56 -48.12 38.00
CA VAL A 441 1.35 -48.99 38.18
C VAL A 441 0.09 -48.20 38.64
N LEU A 442 -1.11 -48.66 38.25
CA LEU A 442 -2.43 -48.02 38.46
C LEU A 442 -3.21 -48.52 39.71
N GLN A 443 -4.12 -47.70 40.27
CA GLN A 443 -5.46 -48.13 40.74
C GLN A 443 -6.42 -46.93 40.95
N ALA A 444 -7.74 -47.15 41.16
CA ALA A 444 -8.79 -46.13 40.93
C ALA A 444 -10.10 -46.25 41.75
N ALA A 445 -10.90 -45.16 41.74
CA ALA A 445 -12.34 -45.04 42.12
C ALA A 445 -12.69 -45.18 43.63
N PRO A 446 -13.94 -44.90 44.12
CA PRO A 446 -15.22 -44.52 43.48
C PRO A 446 -15.93 -43.24 44.10
N PRO A 447 -17.22 -42.89 43.82
CA PRO A 447 -17.70 -41.47 43.84
C PRO A 447 -19.04 -41.16 44.60
N ALA A 448 -19.68 -40.03 44.24
CA ALA A 448 -21.12 -39.66 44.38
C ALA A 448 -21.61 -38.97 45.70
N PRO A 449 -22.83 -38.37 45.78
CA PRO A 449 -23.88 -38.12 44.75
C PRO A 449 -24.46 -36.66 44.68
N ARG A 450 -25.40 -36.40 43.75
CA ARG A 450 -26.17 -35.13 43.58
C ARG A 450 -27.46 -35.05 44.43
N ARG A 451 -28.09 -33.85 44.48
CA ARG A 451 -29.55 -33.64 44.60
C ARG A 451 -30.03 -32.40 43.82
N GLU A 452 -31.29 -32.40 43.39
CA GLU A 452 -31.97 -31.34 42.61
C GLU A 452 -33.30 -30.90 43.33
N PRO A 453 -34.39 -30.36 42.71
CA PRO A 453 -34.97 -29.07 43.13
C PRO A 453 -36.47 -29.13 43.53
N PRO A 454 -37.17 -27.97 43.62
CA PRO A 454 -38.55 -27.88 43.13
C PRO A 454 -38.93 -26.56 42.41
N GLU A 455 -40.10 -26.53 41.76
CA GLU A 455 -40.66 -25.45 40.91
C GLU A 455 -42.01 -24.87 41.45
N LEU A 456 -42.75 -24.13 40.58
CA LEU A 456 -44.20 -23.78 40.63
C LEU A 456 -44.60 -22.57 41.53
N ASN A 457 -45.67 -21.77 41.28
CA ASN A 457 -46.54 -21.49 40.11
C ASN A 457 -47.38 -20.19 40.32
N GLY A 458 -48.07 -19.64 39.30
CA GLY A 458 -49.06 -18.55 39.46
C GLY A 458 -49.83 -18.18 38.17
N VAL A 459 -51.16 -17.90 38.24
CA VAL A 459 -52.10 -17.82 37.07
C VAL A 459 -53.28 -16.83 37.31
N PHE A 460 -54.08 -16.56 36.26
CA PHE A 460 -55.39 -15.82 36.12
C PHE A 460 -55.26 -14.36 35.57
N LEU A 461 -55.92 -13.89 34.49
CA LEU A 461 -57.28 -14.05 33.86
C LEU A 461 -58.37 -13.16 34.51
N ALA A 462 -59.26 -12.44 33.81
CA ALA A 462 -59.43 -12.05 32.38
C ALA A 462 -60.41 -10.81 32.33
N SER A 463 -61.22 -10.40 31.33
CA SER A 463 -61.59 -10.74 29.92
C SER A 463 -62.55 -9.65 29.37
N TYR A 464 -62.47 -9.23 28.09
CA TYR A 464 -63.61 -8.66 27.30
C TYR A 464 -63.28 -8.57 25.79
N GLU A 465 -64.28 -8.77 24.91
CA GLU A 465 -64.16 -8.74 23.43
C GLU A 465 -65.39 -8.05 22.78
N ASP A 466 -65.22 -7.52 21.57
CA ASP A 466 -66.22 -7.49 20.47
C ASP A 466 -65.50 -7.10 19.13
N PRO A 467 -66.08 -7.31 17.92
CA PRO A 467 -65.30 -7.76 16.75
C PRO A 467 -65.28 -6.78 15.53
N PRO A 468 -65.04 -7.21 14.27
CA PRO A 468 -63.70 -7.21 13.66
C PRO A 468 -63.54 -6.25 12.46
N ALA A 469 -62.29 -5.93 12.10
CA ALA A 469 -61.92 -5.07 10.96
C ALA A 469 -60.50 -5.41 10.45
N ASP A 470 -60.35 -6.59 9.84
CA ASP A 470 -59.10 -7.36 9.79
C ASP A 470 -58.01 -6.88 8.80
N SER A 471 -58.02 -5.60 8.40
CA SER A 471 -56.99 -5.03 7.52
C SER A 471 -56.32 -3.75 8.04
N GLU A 472 -57.01 -2.88 8.78
CA GLU A 472 -56.44 -1.60 9.23
C GLU A 472 -55.84 -1.66 10.64
N LEU A 473 -56.52 -2.32 11.59
CA LEU A 473 -56.00 -2.46 12.97
C LEU A 473 -54.64 -3.17 12.98
N LEU A 474 -54.43 -4.20 12.15
CA LEU A 474 -53.18 -4.96 12.12
C LEU A 474 -51.96 -4.12 11.71
N CYS A 475 -52.14 -3.06 10.92
CA CYS A 475 -51.07 -2.13 10.55
C CYS A 475 -50.84 -1.04 11.61
N LEU A 476 -51.91 -0.52 12.22
CA LEU A 476 -51.83 0.47 13.30
C LEU A 476 -51.26 -0.16 14.58
N GLU A 477 -51.84 -1.27 15.08
CA GLU A 477 -51.34 -1.96 16.27
C GLU A 477 -49.88 -2.41 16.13
N ARG A 478 -49.44 -2.88 14.95
CA ARG A 478 -48.03 -3.27 14.75
C ARG A 478 -47.11 -2.07 14.81
N ARG A 479 -47.49 -0.94 14.20
CA ARG A 479 -46.73 0.32 14.29
C ARG A 479 -46.67 0.82 15.73
N ASP A 480 -47.80 0.85 16.43
CA ASP A 480 -47.86 1.40 17.78
C ASP A 480 -47.22 0.48 18.82
N ARG A 481 -47.35 -0.86 18.70
CA ARG A 481 -46.62 -1.82 19.54
C ARG A 481 -45.11 -1.79 19.27
N MET A 482 -44.66 -1.55 18.03
CA MET A 482 -43.22 -1.35 17.75
C MET A 482 -42.72 0.00 18.25
N ARG A 483 -43.51 1.07 18.10
CA ARG A 483 -43.19 2.43 18.57
C ARG A 483 -43.08 2.46 20.09
N ALA A 484 -44.09 1.95 20.79
CA ALA A 484 -44.10 1.81 22.25
C ALA A 484 -42.96 0.88 22.74
N ARG A 485 -42.64 -0.22 22.06
CA ARG A 485 -41.49 -1.07 22.44
C ARG A 485 -40.12 -0.41 22.19
N ARG A 486 -39.99 0.47 21.17
CA ARG A 486 -38.81 1.32 21.00
C ARG A 486 -38.75 2.37 22.10
N GLU A 487 -39.81 3.15 22.28
CA GLU A 487 -39.89 4.22 23.29
C GLU A 487 -39.67 3.68 24.72
N GLN A 488 -40.25 2.53 25.07
CA GLN A 488 -40.07 1.89 26.36
C GLN A 488 -38.63 1.36 26.57
N ARG A 489 -37.97 0.83 25.53
CA ARG A 489 -36.55 0.46 25.60
C ARG A 489 -35.63 1.69 25.68
N THR A 490 -35.95 2.77 24.97
CA THR A 490 -35.21 4.03 25.06
C THR A 490 -35.38 4.67 26.43
N LEU A 491 -36.59 4.70 27.01
CA LEU A 491 -36.81 5.16 28.39
C LEU A 491 -36.07 4.29 29.41
N GLN A 492 -36.04 2.96 29.24
CA GLN A 492 -35.24 2.07 30.10
C GLN A 492 -33.74 2.39 29.99
N ALA A 493 -33.22 2.60 28.78
CA ALA A 493 -31.82 3.01 28.58
C ALA A 493 -31.51 4.43 29.11
N MET A 494 -32.52 5.31 29.21
CA MET A 494 -32.39 6.66 29.80
C MET A 494 -32.58 6.70 31.33
N THR A 495 -32.87 5.56 31.97
CA THR A 495 -33.12 5.48 33.43
C THR A 495 -32.09 4.63 34.20
N ASP A 496 -31.12 4.02 33.52
CA ASP A 496 -29.95 3.41 34.15
C ASP A 496 -28.81 4.45 34.28
N PRO A 497 -28.39 4.84 35.50
CA PRO A 497 -27.33 5.84 35.71
C PRO A 497 -25.93 5.39 35.25
N GLY A 498 -25.72 4.10 34.98
CA GLY A 498 -24.44 3.54 34.55
C GLY A 498 -24.33 3.21 33.06
N ALA A 499 -25.43 3.26 32.31
CA ALA A 499 -25.44 2.91 30.90
C ALA A 499 -24.95 4.06 30.01
N GLY A 500 -23.82 3.84 29.31
CA GLY A 500 -23.48 4.66 28.15
C GLY A 500 -24.56 4.54 27.06
N PRO A 501 -24.82 5.59 26.26
CA PRO A 501 -25.90 5.59 25.30
C PRO A 501 -25.75 4.42 24.30
N PRO A 502 -26.86 3.74 23.92
CA PRO A 502 -26.79 2.57 23.06
C PRO A 502 -26.27 2.93 21.67
N ASN A 503 -25.20 2.28 21.22
CA ASN A 503 -24.76 2.35 19.83
C ASN A 503 -25.74 1.55 18.95
N LEU A 504 -26.51 2.28 18.14
CA LEU A 504 -27.54 1.76 17.23
C LEU A 504 -27.10 1.71 15.75
N GLU A 505 -25.87 2.16 15.45
CA GLU A 505 -25.41 2.54 14.11
C GLU A 505 -24.07 1.86 13.77
N LEU A 506 -23.89 1.44 12.51
CA LEU A 506 -22.62 0.92 11.99
C LEU A 506 -22.58 0.76 10.44
N ILE A 507 -21.47 0.21 9.93
CA ILE A 507 -21.14 0.06 8.50
C ILE A 507 -21.58 -1.32 7.98
N LEU A 508 -22.32 -1.35 6.87
CA LEU A 508 -22.69 -2.58 6.17
C LEU A 508 -21.75 -2.81 4.98
N ASP A 509 -21.24 -4.03 4.82
CA ASP A 509 -20.21 -4.44 3.84
C ASP A 509 -18.94 -3.56 3.84
N GLU A 510 -18.90 -2.52 2.99
CA GLU A 510 -17.79 -1.57 2.84
C GLU A 510 -18.11 -0.22 3.47
N SER A 511 -17.10 0.51 3.97
CA SER A 511 -17.31 1.83 4.58
C SER A 511 -17.67 2.89 3.54
N ASN A 512 -18.98 3.07 3.30
CA ASN A 512 -19.51 4.21 2.54
C ASN A 512 -19.61 5.50 3.39
N LEU A 513 -18.97 5.55 4.57
CA LEU A 513 -18.84 6.77 5.36
C LEU A 513 -17.82 7.71 4.71
N LEU A 514 -18.31 8.86 4.26
CA LEU A 514 -17.51 9.95 3.70
C LEU A 514 -17.58 11.16 4.65
N PRO A 515 -16.49 11.95 4.78
CA PRO A 515 -16.50 13.12 5.65
C PRO A 515 -17.44 14.20 5.10
N PHE A 516 -18.05 15.02 5.94
CA PHE A 516 -19.13 15.93 5.52
C PHE A 516 -18.70 16.98 4.48
N ASP A 517 -17.42 17.35 4.44
CA ASP A 517 -16.84 18.22 3.42
C ASP A 517 -16.71 17.57 2.04
N PHE A 518 -16.88 16.25 1.91
CA PHE A 518 -17.06 15.57 0.63
C PHE A 518 -18.13 16.24 -0.24
N LEU A 519 -19.29 16.57 0.34
CA LEU A 519 -20.38 17.23 -0.40
C LEU A 519 -20.02 18.69 -0.77
N ARG A 520 -19.19 19.36 0.03
CA ARG A 520 -18.71 20.73 -0.25
C ARG A 520 -17.66 20.76 -1.37
N THR A 521 -16.81 19.73 -1.45
CA THR A 521 -15.87 19.55 -2.57
C THR A 521 -16.63 19.19 -3.84
N GLY A 522 -17.66 18.35 -3.74
CA GLY A 522 -18.58 18.03 -4.84
C GLY A 522 -19.32 19.25 -5.38
N ASP A 523 -19.87 20.10 -4.51
CA ASP A 523 -20.47 21.39 -4.90
C ASP A 523 -19.47 22.29 -5.65
N ARG A 524 -18.26 22.46 -5.10
CA ARG A 524 -17.24 23.31 -5.71
C ARG A 524 -16.86 22.87 -7.13
N LEU A 525 -16.72 21.56 -7.36
CA LEU A 525 -16.40 21.01 -8.68
C LEU A 525 -17.64 20.94 -9.59
N GLY A 526 -18.83 20.74 -9.02
CA GLY A 526 -20.11 20.67 -9.73
C GLY A 526 -20.55 22.00 -10.34
N ARG A 527 -20.06 23.14 -9.84
CA ARG A 527 -20.27 24.47 -10.45
C ARG A 527 -19.63 24.57 -11.83
N ALA A 528 -18.43 24.01 -12.01
CA ALA A 528 -17.73 23.94 -13.30
C ALA A 528 -18.42 23.04 -14.33
N VAL A 529 -19.42 22.23 -13.93
CA VAL A 529 -20.20 21.37 -14.84
C VAL A 529 -21.40 22.14 -15.39
N VAL A 530 -21.57 22.09 -16.71
CA VAL A 530 -22.57 22.84 -17.45
C VAL A 530 -23.36 21.92 -18.40
N LYS A 531 -24.60 22.30 -18.69
CA LYS A 531 -25.38 21.66 -19.76
C LYS A 531 -24.95 22.25 -21.10
N LEU A 532 -24.65 21.40 -22.07
CA LEU A 532 -24.51 21.78 -23.47
C LEU A 532 -25.86 21.58 -24.18
N GLN A 533 -26.26 22.58 -24.96
CA GLN A 533 -27.49 22.56 -25.76
C GLN A 533 -27.16 22.95 -27.20
N ARG A 534 -27.18 21.97 -28.10
CA ARG A 534 -26.91 22.14 -29.54
C ARG A 534 -28.10 22.79 -30.24
N GLY A 535 -27.83 23.48 -31.34
CA GLY A 535 -28.84 24.11 -32.21
C GLY A 535 -29.80 23.13 -32.91
N ASP A 536 -29.48 21.83 -32.97
CA ASP A 536 -30.38 20.76 -33.42
C ASP A 536 -31.34 20.26 -32.32
N GLY A 537 -31.25 20.81 -31.11
CA GLY A 537 -32.05 20.43 -29.95
C GLY A 537 -31.44 19.31 -29.09
N ALA A 538 -30.38 18.64 -29.55
CA ALA A 538 -29.69 17.65 -28.73
C ALA A 538 -28.97 18.31 -27.53
N ALA A 539 -28.88 17.57 -26.43
CA ALA A 539 -28.24 18.02 -25.20
C ALA A 539 -27.12 17.08 -24.78
N GLY A 540 -26.11 17.63 -24.10
CA GLY A 540 -25.00 16.90 -23.51
C GLY A 540 -24.53 17.57 -22.22
N THR A 541 -23.50 17.01 -21.61
CA THR A 541 -22.80 17.61 -20.47
C THR A 541 -21.41 18.06 -20.91
N GLY A 542 -20.88 19.10 -20.28
CA GLY A 542 -19.47 19.48 -20.39
C GLY A 542 -19.00 20.13 -19.09
N PHE A 543 -17.70 20.34 -18.95
CA PHE A 543 -17.16 20.98 -17.75
C PHE A 543 -15.90 21.79 -18.03
N LEU A 544 -15.71 22.87 -17.27
CA LEU A 544 -14.51 23.71 -17.36
C LEU A 544 -13.28 22.98 -16.82
N VAL A 545 -12.21 23.02 -17.62
CA VAL A 545 -10.87 22.50 -17.29
C VAL A 545 -9.83 23.62 -17.20
N ALA A 546 -10.12 24.76 -17.83
CA ALA A 546 -9.50 26.07 -17.60
C ALA A 546 -10.62 27.13 -17.53
N PRO A 547 -10.37 28.37 -17.05
CA PRO A 547 -11.41 29.39 -16.92
C PRO A 547 -12.17 29.72 -18.22
N ASP A 548 -11.56 29.42 -19.36
CA ASP A 548 -12.07 29.64 -20.71
C ASP A 548 -12.03 28.38 -21.61
N ILE A 549 -11.78 27.18 -21.06
CA ILE A 549 -11.75 25.91 -21.82
C ILE A 549 -12.69 24.90 -21.19
N LEU A 550 -13.59 24.35 -22.00
CA LEU A 550 -14.53 23.28 -21.67
C LEU A 550 -14.10 21.95 -22.30
N LEU A 551 -14.32 20.84 -21.59
CA LEU A 551 -14.19 19.46 -22.07
C LEU A 551 -15.57 18.77 -22.14
N THR A 552 -15.79 17.99 -23.20
CA THR A 552 -16.96 17.12 -23.44
C THR A 552 -16.58 15.98 -24.42
N ASN A 553 -17.53 15.16 -24.89
CA ASN A 553 -17.27 14.12 -25.91
C ASN A 553 -17.18 14.66 -27.35
N HIS A 554 -16.51 13.93 -28.25
CA HIS A 554 -16.57 14.19 -29.69
C HIS A 554 -17.97 13.99 -30.24
N HIS A 555 -18.70 12.93 -29.87
CA HIS A 555 -20.06 12.74 -30.38
C HIS A 555 -21.04 13.85 -29.92
N VAL A 556 -20.73 14.58 -28.84
CA VAL A 556 -21.47 15.77 -28.38
C VAL A 556 -21.08 17.00 -29.21
N LEU A 557 -19.78 17.24 -29.46
CA LEU A 557 -19.27 18.34 -30.29
C LEU A 557 -18.32 17.81 -31.39
N PRO A 558 -18.85 17.25 -32.50
CA PRO A 558 -18.02 16.55 -33.49
C PRO A 558 -17.23 17.47 -34.40
N ASP A 559 -17.68 18.72 -34.57
CA ASP A 559 -17.11 19.72 -35.45
C ASP A 559 -17.34 21.15 -34.92
N SER A 560 -16.54 22.08 -35.43
CA SER A 560 -16.58 23.50 -35.05
C SER A 560 -17.93 24.18 -35.37
N ALA A 561 -18.66 23.73 -36.39
CA ALA A 561 -19.96 24.31 -36.73
C ALA A 561 -21.03 23.95 -35.69
N THR A 562 -21.02 22.70 -35.22
CA THR A 562 -21.86 22.20 -34.13
C THR A 562 -21.50 22.89 -32.81
N ALA A 563 -20.22 23.13 -32.55
CA ALA A 563 -19.77 23.89 -31.38
C ALA A 563 -20.21 25.36 -31.40
N ALA A 564 -20.03 26.07 -32.53
CA ALA A 564 -20.50 27.45 -32.69
C ALA A 564 -22.03 27.59 -32.58
N ALA A 565 -22.77 26.54 -32.95
CA ALA A 565 -24.21 26.43 -32.77
C ALA A 565 -24.64 25.88 -31.39
N THR A 566 -23.73 25.73 -30.43
CA THR A 566 -24.01 25.19 -29.09
C THR A 566 -23.92 26.28 -28.02
N LEU A 567 -24.89 26.26 -27.11
CA LEU A 567 -24.93 27.09 -25.92
C LEU A 567 -24.56 26.27 -24.67
N ALA A 568 -23.67 26.81 -23.84
CA ALA A 568 -23.36 26.31 -22.51
C ALA A 568 -24.24 27.01 -21.47
N TYR A 569 -24.98 26.21 -20.69
CA TYR A 569 -25.87 26.66 -19.61
C TYR A 569 -25.22 26.34 -18.25
N ALA A 570 -24.65 27.36 -17.62
CA ALA A 570 -24.02 27.28 -16.31
C ALA A 570 -25.03 27.38 -15.18
N ASN A 571 -24.83 26.58 -14.13
CA ASN A 571 -25.72 26.45 -12.96
C ASN A 571 -27.19 26.25 -13.36
N TYR A 572 -27.39 25.40 -14.38
CA TYR A 572 -28.70 24.93 -14.80
C TYR A 572 -29.20 23.87 -13.81
N GLU A 573 -29.59 24.30 -12.62
CA GLU A 573 -30.15 23.49 -11.54
C GLU A 573 -31.45 24.08 -11.00
N ALA A 574 -32.17 23.34 -10.15
CA ALA A 574 -33.52 23.73 -9.71
C ALA A 574 -33.54 24.93 -8.73
N ASP A 575 -32.47 25.10 -7.96
CA ASP A 575 -32.26 26.21 -7.02
C ASP A 575 -30.74 26.50 -6.95
N PRO A 576 -30.21 27.39 -7.83
CA PRO A 576 -28.78 27.64 -7.93
C PRO A 576 -28.26 28.48 -6.74
N PRO A 577 -27.00 28.28 -6.28
CA PRO A 577 -26.49 29.00 -5.12
C PRO A 577 -26.53 30.52 -5.28
N ALA A 578 -26.99 31.23 -4.25
CA ALA A 578 -27.08 32.70 -4.25
C ALA A 578 -25.72 33.43 -4.13
N ASP A 579 -24.60 32.71 -4.24
CA ASP A 579 -23.25 33.28 -4.22
C ASP A 579 -22.75 33.62 -5.65
N PRO A 580 -21.67 34.41 -5.82
CA PRO A 580 -21.22 34.84 -7.15
C PRO A 580 -20.83 33.72 -8.11
N ALA A 581 -20.43 32.55 -7.60
CA ALA A 581 -20.09 31.37 -8.39
C ALA A 581 -21.32 30.51 -8.73
N GLY A 582 -22.40 30.63 -7.97
CA GLY A 582 -23.71 30.02 -8.27
C GLY A 582 -24.55 30.79 -9.30
N ARG A 583 -24.17 32.03 -9.65
CA ARG A 583 -24.80 32.84 -10.70
C ARG A 583 -24.99 32.04 -12.02
N PRO A 584 -26.25 31.81 -12.47
CA PRO A 584 -26.51 31.19 -13.77
C PRO A 584 -26.05 32.05 -14.94
N ALA A 585 -25.60 31.41 -16.01
CA ALA A 585 -25.22 32.06 -17.26
C ALA A 585 -25.54 31.17 -18.47
N VAL A 586 -25.80 31.79 -19.61
CA VAL A 586 -25.95 31.09 -20.90
C VAL A 586 -25.07 31.79 -21.92
N VAL A 587 -24.11 31.07 -22.48
CA VAL A 587 -23.08 31.62 -23.40
C VAL A 587 -22.87 30.70 -24.60
N PRO A 588 -22.50 31.22 -25.77
CA PRO A 588 -22.02 30.39 -26.88
C PRO A 588 -20.63 29.82 -26.57
N LEU A 589 -20.27 28.73 -27.24
CA LEU A 589 -18.89 28.26 -27.31
C LEU A 589 -18.11 29.02 -28.40
N ASP A 590 -16.79 29.06 -28.27
CA ASP A 590 -15.87 29.69 -29.21
C ASP A 590 -14.89 28.66 -29.81
N PRO A 591 -15.27 27.98 -30.91
CA PRO A 591 -14.40 27.02 -31.58
C PRO A 591 -13.38 27.68 -32.52
N GLU A 592 -13.41 29.00 -32.71
CA GLU A 592 -12.37 29.72 -33.46
C GLU A 592 -11.15 29.97 -32.55
N ALA A 593 -11.37 30.32 -31.28
CA ALA A 593 -10.30 30.48 -30.29
C ALA A 593 -9.64 29.15 -29.88
N LEU A 594 -10.42 28.08 -29.65
CA LEU A 594 -9.90 26.73 -29.43
C LEU A 594 -10.90 25.64 -29.82
N PHE A 595 -10.47 24.68 -30.63
CA PHE A 595 -11.23 23.46 -30.92
C PHE A 595 -10.30 22.28 -31.25
N VAL A 596 -10.16 21.34 -30.31
CA VAL A 596 -9.34 20.13 -30.47
C VAL A 596 -10.20 18.92 -30.11
N THR A 597 -10.38 18.00 -31.06
CA THR A 597 -11.33 16.88 -30.97
C THR A 597 -10.70 15.57 -31.43
N ASN A 598 -11.16 14.45 -30.87
CA ASN A 598 -10.77 13.10 -31.28
C ASN A 598 -11.96 12.14 -31.18
N ALA A 599 -12.30 11.48 -32.29
CA ALA A 599 -13.45 10.57 -32.39
C ALA A 599 -13.24 9.17 -31.80
N ASP A 600 -11.99 8.77 -31.55
CA ASP A 600 -11.60 7.40 -31.16
C ASP A 600 -11.32 7.30 -29.64
N LEU A 601 -10.86 8.39 -29.04
CA LEU A 601 -10.91 8.64 -27.59
C LEU A 601 -12.14 9.49 -27.18
N ASP A 602 -13.09 9.67 -28.10
CA ASP A 602 -14.35 10.40 -27.97
C ASP A 602 -14.32 11.63 -27.04
N PHE A 603 -13.49 12.63 -27.37
CA PHE A 603 -13.40 13.87 -26.60
C PHE A 603 -13.32 15.12 -27.49
N THR A 604 -13.72 16.26 -26.93
CA THR A 604 -13.55 17.60 -27.50
C THR A 604 -13.23 18.61 -26.41
N PHE A 605 -12.14 19.35 -26.60
CA PHE A 605 -11.91 20.62 -25.92
C PHE A 605 -12.39 21.77 -26.82
N CYS A 606 -13.10 22.73 -26.25
CA CYS A 606 -13.55 23.94 -26.94
C CYS A 606 -13.41 25.15 -26.01
N ALA A 607 -13.06 26.33 -26.55
CA ALA A 607 -13.05 27.55 -25.74
C ALA A 607 -14.48 28.07 -25.45
N VAL A 608 -14.60 28.85 -24.38
CA VAL A 608 -15.85 29.46 -23.91
C VAL A 608 -15.53 30.70 -23.08
N ALA A 609 -16.37 31.73 -23.12
CA ALA A 609 -16.13 33.00 -22.41
C ALA A 609 -17.19 33.29 -21.33
N GLY A 610 -16.78 33.97 -20.25
CA GLY A 610 -17.68 34.49 -19.22
C GLY A 610 -18.23 33.46 -18.21
N LEU A 611 -17.58 32.29 -18.10
CA LEU A 611 -17.88 31.24 -17.13
C LEU A 611 -16.79 31.07 -16.06
N ASP A 612 -15.80 31.97 -16.03
CA ASP A 612 -14.67 31.97 -15.10
C ASP A 612 -15.09 31.96 -13.61
N HIS A 613 -16.28 32.49 -13.30
CA HIS A 613 -16.85 32.49 -11.95
C HIS A 613 -17.19 31.10 -11.40
N LEU A 614 -17.26 30.06 -12.24
CA LEU A 614 -17.63 28.70 -11.83
C LEU A 614 -16.46 27.92 -11.20
N GLY A 615 -15.21 28.34 -11.44
CA GLY A 615 -14.02 27.52 -11.16
C GLY A 615 -13.75 26.48 -12.24
N VAL A 616 -12.86 25.53 -11.96
CA VAL A 616 -12.37 24.52 -12.93
C VAL A 616 -12.23 23.14 -12.28
N VAL A 617 -12.33 22.08 -13.08
CA VAL A 617 -11.98 20.71 -12.71
C VAL A 617 -10.52 20.43 -13.11
N PRO A 618 -9.60 20.16 -12.17
CA PRO A 618 -8.20 19.90 -12.50
C PRO A 618 -8.02 18.62 -13.33
N LEU A 619 -7.15 18.68 -14.34
CA LEU A 619 -6.74 17.53 -15.14
C LEU A 619 -5.42 16.95 -14.63
N HIS A 620 -5.30 15.62 -14.68
CA HIS A 620 -4.10 14.90 -14.22
C HIS A 620 -3.66 13.84 -15.24
N ARG A 621 -2.34 13.63 -15.38
CA ARG A 621 -1.77 12.57 -16.23
C ARG A 621 -1.76 11.18 -15.58
N ASP A 622 -2.02 11.09 -14.27
CA ASP A 622 -1.84 9.89 -13.46
C ASP A 622 -2.65 8.67 -13.98
N GLY A 623 -1.95 7.59 -14.29
CA GLY A 623 -2.51 6.34 -14.81
C GLY A 623 -2.99 5.35 -13.74
N LEU A 624 -2.79 5.64 -12.45
CA LEU A 624 -3.02 4.72 -11.33
C LEU A 624 -4.16 5.15 -10.39
N ASP A 625 -4.73 6.33 -10.59
CA ASP A 625 -5.69 7.02 -9.70
C ASP A 625 -7.10 6.37 -9.53
N ILE A 626 -7.28 5.11 -9.97
CA ILE A 626 -8.56 4.38 -9.86
C ILE A 626 -8.39 2.85 -9.81
N ALA A 627 -8.94 2.23 -8.76
CA ALA A 627 -8.90 0.79 -8.54
C ALA A 627 -10.20 0.05 -8.91
N ARG A 628 -10.11 -1.27 -9.07
CA ARG A 628 -11.29 -2.13 -9.14
C ARG A 628 -12.03 -2.10 -7.78
N SER A 629 -13.36 -2.15 -7.81
CA SER A 629 -14.24 -1.99 -6.65
C SER A 629 -14.28 -0.58 -6.02
N GLU A 630 -13.53 0.40 -6.52
CA GLU A 630 -13.66 1.79 -6.08
C GLU A 630 -15.03 2.39 -6.50
N LYS A 631 -15.51 3.43 -5.81
CA LYS A 631 -16.75 4.16 -6.15
C LYS A 631 -16.44 5.38 -7.02
N VAL A 632 -17.29 5.67 -8.00
CA VAL A 632 -17.15 6.82 -8.90
C VAL A 632 -18.38 7.73 -8.92
N ASN A 633 -18.15 9.04 -8.79
CA ASN A 633 -19.18 10.05 -8.61
C ASN A 633 -19.35 10.85 -9.91
N ILE A 634 -20.58 11.00 -10.41
CA ILE A 634 -20.84 11.60 -11.73
C ILE A 634 -21.85 12.74 -11.60
N ILE A 635 -21.44 13.94 -12.01
CA ILE A 635 -22.27 15.16 -12.08
C ILE A 635 -22.65 15.38 -13.53
N GLN A 636 -23.95 15.43 -13.84
CA GLN A 636 -24.47 15.16 -15.19
C GLN A 636 -25.76 15.92 -15.50
N HIS A 637 -26.07 16.08 -16.79
CA HIS A 637 -27.34 16.62 -17.29
C HIS A 637 -28.15 15.55 -18.08
N PRO A 638 -28.62 14.48 -17.41
CA PRO A 638 -29.35 13.38 -18.04
C PRO A 638 -30.61 13.88 -18.76
N ARG A 639 -30.81 13.48 -20.02
CA ARG A 639 -31.83 14.00 -20.96
C ARG A 639 -31.86 15.53 -21.09
N GLY A 640 -30.75 16.22 -20.80
CA GLY A 640 -30.69 17.68 -20.80
C GLY A 640 -31.51 18.35 -19.69
N ARG A 641 -31.82 17.62 -18.60
CA ARG A 641 -32.50 18.12 -17.40
C ARG A 641 -31.60 19.07 -16.59
N PRO A 642 -32.14 19.73 -15.54
CA PRO A 642 -31.35 20.31 -14.46
C PRO A 642 -30.23 19.38 -13.95
N LYS A 643 -29.18 19.95 -13.36
CA LYS A 643 -27.98 19.22 -12.92
C LYS A 643 -28.33 18.14 -11.90
N GLU A 644 -27.92 16.91 -12.17
CA GLU A 644 -28.16 15.72 -11.34
C GLU A 644 -26.81 15.07 -10.98
N LEU A 645 -26.77 14.36 -9.84
CA LEU A 645 -25.55 13.79 -9.26
C LEU A 645 -25.78 12.34 -8.83
N ALA A 646 -24.92 11.44 -9.28
CA ALA A 646 -24.90 10.04 -8.86
C ALA A 646 -23.74 9.77 -7.87
N LEU A 647 -24.09 9.44 -6.62
CA LEU A 647 -23.16 9.11 -5.50
C LEU A 647 -23.32 7.68 -4.96
N GLN A 648 -24.35 6.96 -5.40
CA GLN A 648 -24.72 5.65 -4.88
C GLN A 648 -24.64 4.62 -5.99
N ASP A 649 -24.43 3.36 -5.61
CA ASP A 649 -24.57 2.23 -6.53
C ASP A 649 -23.66 2.36 -7.77
N ASN A 650 -22.43 2.81 -7.56
CA ASN A 650 -21.58 3.46 -8.54
C ASN A 650 -20.16 2.86 -8.60
N GLN A 651 -20.03 1.54 -8.62
CA GLN A 651 -18.76 0.85 -8.43
C GLN A 651 -18.03 0.51 -9.73
N VAL A 652 -16.70 0.68 -9.74
CA VAL A 652 -15.77 0.27 -10.82
C VAL A 652 -15.69 -1.25 -10.89
N VAL A 653 -16.05 -1.80 -12.05
CA VAL A 653 -15.97 -3.25 -12.32
C VAL A 653 -14.65 -3.62 -13.00
N LYS A 654 -14.12 -2.74 -13.85
CA LYS A 654 -12.95 -2.96 -14.70
C LYS A 654 -12.30 -1.65 -15.13
N ALA A 655 -10.99 -1.63 -15.29
CA ALA A 655 -10.26 -0.54 -15.93
C ALA A 655 -9.14 -1.11 -16.81
N ASP A 656 -8.79 -0.40 -17.86
CA ASP A 656 -7.56 -0.61 -18.63
C ASP A 656 -6.84 0.74 -18.86
N HIS A 657 -5.97 0.82 -19.86
CA HIS A 657 -5.18 2.03 -20.13
C HIS A 657 -5.96 3.11 -20.89
N VAL A 658 -7.11 2.78 -21.50
CA VAL A 658 -7.92 3.69 -22.32
C VAL A 658 -9.24 4.02 -21.61
N VAL A 659 -9.90 3.02 -21.00
CA VAL A 659 -11.25 3.17 -20.43
C VAL A 659 -11.41 2.61 -19.01
N VAL A 660 -12.41 3.12 -18.29
CA VAL A 660 -12.91 2.58 -17.01
C VAL A 660 -14.39 2.21 -17.18
N ARG A 661 -14.79 1.04 -16.68
CA ARG A 661 -16.17 0.53 -16.68
C ARG A 661 -16.73 0.43 -15.26
N TYR A 662 -17.90 1.00 -15.05
CA TYR A 662 -18.55 1.15 -13.75
C TYR A 662 -20.06 0.95 -13.83
N SER A 663 -20.67 0.71 -12.67
CA SER A 663 -22.10 0.35 -12.53
C SER A 663 -23.05 1.52 -12.27
N CYS A 664 -22.51 2.75 -12.21
CA CYS A 664 -23.24 4.01 -11.95
C CYS A 664 -24.31 4.33 -13.02
N ASP A 665 -25.39 5.00 -12.63
CA ASP A 665 -26.52 5.34 -13.50
C ASP A 665 -26.28 6.61 -14.33
N THR A 666 -26.64 6.55 -15.63
CA THR A 666 -26.59 7.68 -16.59
C THR A 666 -27.70 7.55 -17.64
N GLU A 667 -27.95 8.61 -18.42
CA GLU A 667 -28.94 8.63 -19.51
C GLU A 667 -28.40 9.38 -20.75
N PRO A 668 -29.05 9.30 -21.93
CA PRO A 668 -28.68 10.16 -23.07
C PRO A 668 -28.65 11.64 -22.67
N GLY A 669 -27.53 12.34 -22.90
CA GLY A 669 -27.27 13.69 -22.39
C GLY A 669 -26.28 13.75 -21.21
N SER A 670 -26.06 12.63 -20.53
CA SER A 670 -24.95 12.46 -19.58
C SER A 670 -23.59 12.37 -20.27
N SER A 671 -23.53 12.14 -21.58
CA SER A 671 -22.32 12.22 -22.39
C SER A 671 -21.53 13.51 -22.11
N GLY A 672 -20.23 13.38 -21.87
CA GLY A 672 -19.32 14.47 -21.54
C GLY A 672 -19.27 14.83 -20.05
N SER A 673 -19.93 14.06 -19.19
CA SER A 673 -19.88 14.26 -17.74
C SER A 673 -18.52 13.88 -17.14
N PRO A 674 -18.02 14.64 -16.14
CA PRO A 674 -16.85 14.24 -15.38
C PRO A 674 -17.17 13.03 -14.49
N VAL A 675 -16.30 12.03 -14.52
CA VAL A 675 -16.31 10.88 -13.60
C VAL A 675 -15.22 11.10 -12.57
N PHE A 676 -15.60 11.29 -11.32
CA PHE A 676 -14.70 11.47 -10.18
C PHE A 676 -14.55 10.17 -9.38
N ASN A 677 -13.45 10.00 -8.63
CA ASN A 677 -13.38 8.98 -7.57
C ASN A 677 -13.84 9.56 -6.20
N ASN A 678 -13.79 8.78 -5.13
CA ASN A 678 -14.17 9.25 -3.78
C ASN A 678 -13.19 10.27 -3.15
N ARG A 679 -12.07 10.57 -3.83
CA ARG A 679 -11.15 11.68 -3.48
C ARG A 679 -11.47 12.96 -4.26
N TRP A 680 -12.56 12.98 -5.03
CA TRP A 680 -12.92 14.04 -5.99
C TRP A 680 -11.83 14.34 -7.04
N ARG A 681 -10.96 13.38 -7.34
CA ARG A 681 -10.08 13.45 -8.51
C ARG A 681 -10.84 13.01 -9.75
N LEU A 682 -10.68 13.73 -10.86
CA LEU A 682 -11.25 13.39 -12.15
C LEU A 682 -10.47 12.20 -12.74
N VAL A 683 -11.17 11.09 -12.99
CA VAL A 683 -10.57 9.80 -13.40
C VAL A 683 -10.99 9.38 -14.81
N ALA A 684 -12.17 9.79 -15.28
CA ALA A 684 -12.62 9.56 -16.65
C ALA A 684 -13.62 10.63 -17.15
N LEU A 685 -13.80 10.69 -18.46
CA LEU A 685 -14.87 11.39 -19.17
C LEU A 685 -15.94 10.36 -19.56
N HIS A 686 -17.17 10.46 -19.04
CA HIS A 686 -18.23 9.51 -19.40
C HIS A 686 -18.61 9.65 -20.88
N HIS A 687 -18.70 8.53 -21.61
CA HIS A 687 -18.94 8.53 -23.06
C HIS A 687 -20.05 7.57 -23.52
N ALA A 688 -20.15 6.36 -22.94
CA ALA A 688 -21.07 5.34 -23.44
C ALA A 688 -21.58 4.38 -22.36
N SER A 689 -22.66 3.65 -22.66
CA SER A 689 -23.10 2.45 -21.96
C SER A 689 -22.78 1.21 -22.81
N VAL A 690 -21.92 0.32 -22.31
CA VAL A 690 -21.47 -0.89 -23.03
C VAL A 690 -22.22 -2.13 -22.57
N ALA A 691 -22.83 -2.87 -23.50
CA ALA A 691 -23.49 -4.15 -23.21
C ALA A 691 -22.45 -5.22 -22.84
N THR A 692 -22.66 -5.95 -21.74
CA THR A 692 -21.68 -6.89 -21.21
C THR A 692 -22.26 -7.85 -20.14
N ASP A 693 -21.74 -9.08 -20.13
CA ASP A 693 -22.03 -10.10 -19.12
C ASP A 693 -21.11 -10.05 -17.88
N GLU A 694 -20.19 -9.07 -17.81
CA GLU A 694 -19.25 -8.90 -16.70
C GLU A 694 -19.98 -8.78 -15.33
N PRO A 695 -19.54 -9.49 -14.27
CA PRO A 695 -20.16 -9.40 -12.96
C PRO A 695 -20.18 -7.96 -12.41
N GLY A 696 -21.38 -7.46 -12.15
CA GLY A 696 -21.65 -6.06 -11.77
C GLY A 696 -22.47 -5.27 -12.80
N ALA A 697 -22.58 -5.76 -14.04
CA ALA A 697 -23.42 -5.15 -15.08
C ALA A 697 -24.92 -5.16 -14.71
N ARG A 698 -25.68 -4.16 -15.16
CA ARG A 698 -27.08 -3.91 -14.77
C ARG A 698 -28.04 -3.86 -15.95
N ARG A 699 -29.30 -4.20 -15.73
CA ARG A 699 -30.37 -3.99 -16.71
C ARG A 699 -30.72 -2.50 -16.72
N SER A 700 -30.66 -1.84 -17.88
CA SER A 700 -31.12 -0.46 -18.01
C SER A 700 -32.63 -0.43 -18.30
N PRO A 701 -33.43 0.42 -17.62
CA PRO A 701 -34.83 0.66 -17.98
C PRO A 701 -35.02 1.30 -19.37
N SER A 702 -33.96 1.86 -19.96
CA SER A 702 -33.94 2.50 -21.29
C SER A 702 -33.12 1.72 -22.34
N GLY A 703 -32.51 0.59 -21.95
CA GLY A 703 -31.76 -0.29 -22.84
C GLY A 703 -32.57 -1.51 -23.30
N ASP A 704 -31.89 -2.44 -23.97
CA ASP A 704 -32.47 -3.74 -24.32
C ASP A 704 -32.68 -4.58 -23.03
N PRO A 705 -33.91 -5.03 -22.72
CA PRO A 705 -34.20 -5.79 -21.51
C PRO A 705 -33.66 -7.23 -21.53
N SER A 706 -33.09 -7.71 -22.63
CA SER A 706 -32.32 -8.96 -22.67
C SER A 706 -30.88 -8.76 -22.18
N LEU A 707 -30.33 -7.55 -22.32
CA LEU A 707 -28.93 -7.23 -22.07
C LEU A 707 -28.68 -6.67 -20.65
N ARG A 708 -27.41 -6.68 -20.26
CA ARG A 708 -26.87 -5.97 -19.11
C ARG A 708 -25.80 -5.01 -19.59
N TYR A 709 -25.62 -3.90 -18.88
CA TYR A 709 -24.77 -2.79 -19.25
C TYR A 709 -23.83 -2.41 -18.11
N LEU A 710 -22.65 -1.90 -18.47
CA LEU A 710 -21.85 -1.04 -17.62
C LEU A 710 -21.71 0.32 -18.32
N ASN A 711 -21.61 1.39 -17.55
CA ASN A 711 -21.19 2.66 -18.12
C ASN A 711 -19.67 2.71 -18.26
N GLU A 712 -19.21 3.39 -19.29
CA GLU A 712 -17.81 3.50 -19.67
C GLU A 712 -17.40 4.98 -19.73
N GLY A 713 -16.16 5.26 -19.32
CA GLY A 713 -15.55 6.57 -19.50
C GLY A 713 -14.09 6.45 -19.98
N VAL A 714 -13.68 7.37 -20.84
CA VAL A 714 -12.32 7.47 -21.37
C VAL A 714 -11.42 8.13 -20.33
N ARG A 715 -10.22 7.57 -20.11
CA ARG A 715 -9.31 8.01 -19.05
C ARG A 715 -8.63 9.32 -19.40
N LEU A 716 -8.52 10.23 -18.44
CA LEU A 716 -7.83 11.52 -18.64
C LEU A 716 -6.34 11.31 -18.97
N SER A 717 -5.71 10.25 -18.42
CA SER A 717 -4.37 9.83 -18.78
C SER A 717 -4.24 9.32 -20.23
N ALA A 718 -5.31 8.81 -20.84
CA ALA A 718 -5.33 8.44 -22.25
C ALA A 718 -5.45 9.67 -23.17
N ILE A 719 -6.29 10.63 -22.79
CA ILE A 719 -6.45 11.91 -23.49
C ILE A 719 -5.14 12.71 -23.45
N ALA A 720 -4.51 12.83 -22.28
CA ALA A 720 -3.19 13.45 -22.12
C ALA A 720 -2.15 12.78 -23.03
N LEU A 721 -2.03 11.47 -22.95
CA LEU A 721 -1.03 10.71 -23.70
C LEU A 721 -1.24 10.79 -25.23
N TRP A 722 -2.49 10.94 -25.71
CA TRP A 722 -2.73 11.21 -27.12
C TRP A 722 -2.32 12.64 -27.52
N LEU A 723 -2.64 13.66 -26.72
CA LEU A 723 -2.26 15.07 -26.98
C LEU A 723 -0.73 15.28 -27.07
N GLU A 724 0.06 14.33 -26.56
CA GLU A 724 1.52 14.34 -26.61
C GLU A 724 2.08 13.80 -27.95
N THR A 725 1.28 13.06 -28.73
CA THR A 725 1.68 12.46 -30.02
C THR A 725 1.85 13.50 -31.13
N ALA A 726 2.60 13.14 -32.17
CA ALA A 726 2.79 14.00 -33.34
C ALA A 726 1.50 14.24 -34.13
N GLU A 727 0.65 13.22 -34.28
CA GLU A 727 -0.63 13.32 -35.00
C GLU A 727 -1.67 14.16 -34.26
N ALA A 728 -1.60 14.26 -32.94
CA ALA A 728 -2.41 15.20 -32.16
C ALA A 728 -1.92 16.65 -32.25
N ASN A 729 -0.73 16.88 -32.79
CA ASN A 729 -0.02 18.16 -32.75
C ASN A 729 0.34 18.72 -34.15
N PRO A 730 -0.61 18.76 -35.12
CA PRO A 730 -0.35 19.20 -36.49
C PRO A 730 0.00 20.69 -36.54
N PRO A 731 0.72 21.17 -37.58
CA PRO A 731 1.28 22.53 -37.63
C PRO A 731 0.32 23.67 -37.29
N GLU A 732 -0.95 23.51 -37.63
CA GLU A 732 -2.06 24.46 -37.49
C GLU A 732 -2.67 24.49 -36.07
N GLN A 733 -2.60 23.39 -35.31
CA GLN A 733 -3.17 23.28 -33.95
C GLN A 733 -2.10 23.34 -32.84
N ARG A 734 -0.81 23.45 -33.18
CA ARG A 734 0.30 23.37 -32.21
C ARG A 734 0.15 24.27 -30.98
N GLU A 735 -0.33 25.50 -31.14
CA GLU A 735 -0.53 26.42 -30.02
C GLU A 735 -1.68 25.99 -29.10
N GLN A 736 -2.81 25.57 -29.68
CA GLN A 736 -3.95 25.03 -28.92
C GLN A 736 -3.58 23.74 -28.19
N VAL A 737 -2.82 22.85 -28.82
CA VAL A 737 -2.39 21.56 -28.24
C VAL A 737 -1.32 21.77 -27.17
N ALA A 738 -0.37 22.70 -27.37
CA ALA A 738 0.56 23.10 -26.32
C ALA A 738 -0.19 23.65 -25.09
N ARG A 739 -1.17 24.54 -25.30
CA ARG A 739 -2.05 25.10 -24.26
C ARG A 739 -2.84 24.00 -23.53
N LEU A 740 -3.34 22.99 -24.23
CA LEU A 740 -4.07 21.88 -23.62
C LEU A 740 -3.16 20.94 -22.80
N ARG A 741 -1.92 20.66 -23.24
CA ARG A 741 -0.98 19.88 -22.42
C ARG A 741 -0.61 20.62 -21.13
N ALA A 742 -0.45 21.94 -21.19
CA ALA A 742 -0.08 22.78 -20.04
C ALA A 742 -1.14 22.84 -18.92
N ILE A 743 -2.40 22.47 -19.18
CA ILE A 743 -3.44 22.37 -18.13
C ILE A 743 -3.53 20.98 -17.45
N PHE A 744 -2.79 19.98 -17.93
CA PHE A 744 -2.63 18.70 -17.21
C PHE A 744 -1.51 18.80 -16.17
N GLY A 745 -1.83 18.51 -14.91
CA GLY A 745 -0.85 18.44 -13.82
C GLY A 745 -0.30 17.02 -13.60
N GLY A 746 0.93 16.94 -13.10
CA GLY A 746 1.57 15.69 -12.70
C GLY A 746 2.11 14.82 -13.84
N LEU A 747 2.71 13.70 -13.46
CA LEU A 747 3.41 12.74 -14.31
C LEU A 747 2.68 11.39 -14.34
N ASN A 748 3.17 10.46 -15.17
CA ASN A 748 2.66 9.10 -15.28
C ASN A 748 3.83 8.09 -15.33
N PRO A 749 4.18 7.46 -14.20
CA PRO A 749 5.37 6.60 -14.09
C PRO A 749 5.36 5.39 -15.04
N GLN A 750 4.20 4.98 -15.56
CA GLN A 750 4.12 3.83 -16.48
C GLN A 750 4.63 4.15 -17.89
N VAL A 751 4.58 5.42 -18.31
CA VAL A 751 4.99 5.91 -19.64
C VAL A 751 6.17 6.91 -19.57
N GLY A 752 6.67 7.20 -18.38
CA GLY A 752 7.83 8.07 -18.14
C GLY A 752 7.55 9.57 -18.23
N PHE A 753 8.56 10.36 -17.88
CA PHE A 753 8.51 11.82 -17.78
C PHE A 753 8.01 12.50 -19.07
N PHE A 754 8.49 12.03 -20.21
CA PHE A 754 8.14 12.55 -21.54
C PHE A 754 6.88 11.90 -22.15
N GLY A 755 6.30 10.86 -21.53
CA GLY A 755 5.09 10.18 -22.00
C GLY A 755 5.16 9.73 -23.46
N ALA A 756 4.31 10.27 -24.32
CA ALA A 756 4.31 9.99 -25.77
C ALA A 756 4.87 11.14 -26.63
N LEU A 757 5.58 12.11 -26.03
CA LEU A 757 6.17 13.23 -26.77
C LEU A 757 7.04 12.73 -27.93
N GLY A 758 6.68 13.18 -29.14
CA GLY A 758 7.37 12.83 -30.40
C GLY A 758 6.99 11.48 -31.03
N HIS A 759 6.18 10.66 -30.34
CA HIS A 759 5.71 9.38 -30.88
C HIS A 759 4.75 9.62 -32.06
N ARG A 760 4.81 8.74 -33.07
CA ARG A 760 3.90 8.77 -34.23
C ARG A 760 2.94 7.59 -34.21
N ALA A 761 1.65 7.85 -34.30
CA ALA A 761 0.59 6.87 -34.51
C ALA A 761 0.82 6.04 -35.77
N GLY A 762 1.24 6.66 -36.88
CA GLY A 762 1.63 5.94 -38.10
C GLY A 762 0.52 5.06 -38.69
N GLY A 763 -0.74 5.53 -38.63
CA GLY A 763 -1.91 4.81 -39.13
C GLY A 763 -2.64 3.93 -38.11
N ARG A 764 -2.16 3.84 -36.85
CA ARG A 764 -2.94 3.29 -35.73
C ARG A 764 -3.98 4.30 -35.23
N SER A 765 -5.05 3.78 -34.64
CA SER A 765 -6.04 4.56 -33.88
C SER A 765 -5.45 5.14 -32.58
N ALA A 766 -6.05 6.17 -32.01
CA ALA A 766 -5.55 6.84 -30.81
C ALA A 766 -5.57 5.90 -29.59
N ALA A 767 -6.64 5.12 -29.42
CA ALA A 767 -6.76 4.08 -28.40
C ALA A 767 -5.70 2.97 -28.57
N GLN A 768 -5.32 2.60 -29.80
CA GLN A 768 -4.20 1.68 -30.05
C GLN A 768 -2.85 2.27 -29.67
N VAL A 769 -2.59 3.55 -29.98
CA VAL A 769 -1.33 4.22 -29.60
C VAL A 769 -1.21 4.28 -28.08
N VAL A 770 -2.24 4.77 -27.38
CA VAL A 770 -2.30 4.77 -25.92
C VAL A 770 -2.06 3.36 -25.38
N ALA A 771 -2.81 2.36 -25.84
CA ALA A 771 -2.68 0.99 -25.36
C ALA A 771 -1.34 0.32 -25.69
N GLU A 772 -0.56 0.83 -26.65
CA GLU A 772 0.81 0.38 -26.93
C GLU A 772 1.86 1.07 -26.07
N SER A 773 1.73 2.37 -25.79
CA SER A 773 2.67 3.11 -24.94
C SER A 773 2.77 2.53 -23.52
N TYR A 774 1.67 1.96 -22.98
CA TYR A 774 1.68 1.27 -21.68
C TYR A 774 2.18 -0.20 -21.74
N ARG A 775 2.39 -0.80 -22.92
CA ARG A 775 2.76 -2.23 -23.02
C ARG A 775 4.24 -2.52 -22.73
N GLY A 776 5.12 -1.52 -22.87
CA GLY A 776 6.55 -1.56 -22.57
C GLY A 776 7.33 -2.59 -23.40
N GLY A 777 8.22 -2.17 -24.31
CA GLY A 777 8.76 -3.12 -25.28
C GLY A 777 10.11 -2.79 -25.87
N VAL A 778 10.16 -2.96 -27.18
CA VAL A 778 11.15 -2.34 -28.05
C VAL A 778 10.46 -1.08 -28.54
N ASP A 779 11.01 0.08 -28.22
CA ASP A 779 10.38 1.37 -28.48
C ASP A 779 11.29 2.20 -29.37
N ASP A 780 10.72 3.11 -30.16
CA ASP A 780 11.43 3.89 -31.19
C ASP A 780 11.99 5.19 -30.57
N ASP A 781 12.44 5.13 -29.32
CA ASP A 781 12.95 6.26 -28.52
C ASP A 781 13.88 5.82 -27.37
N LEU A 782 14.51 6.79 -26.69
CA LEU A 782 15.45 6.60 -25.57
C LEU A 782 15.37 7.78 -24.60
N ASP A 783 15.06 7.50 -23.33
CA ASP A 783 15.02 8.49 -22.25
C ASP A 783 16.28 8.48 -21.37
N LEU A 784 17.03 9.59 -21.39
CA LEU A 784 18.29 9.78 -20.67
C LEU A 784 18.16 10.86 -19.59
N GLY A 785 18.45 10.50 -18.35
CA GLY A 785 18.58 11.41 -17.21
C GLY A 785 20.04 11.60 -16.78
N PHE A 786 20.37 12.78 -16.27
CA PHE A 786 21.57 13.04 -15.48
C PHE A 786 21.20 13.80 -14.21
N TRP A 787 21.79 13.42 -13.08
CA TRP A 787 21.62 14.13 -11.81
C TRP A 787 22.95 14.19 -11.05
N ASP A 788 23.28 15.37 -10.54
CA ASP A 788 24.51 15.62 -9.79
C ASP A 788 24.25 15.69 -8.28
N LEU A 789 24.69 14.66 -7.55
CA LEU A 789 24.39 14.52 -6.12
C LEU A 789 25.50 15.04 -5.18
N HIS A 790 26.48 15.81 -5.69
CA HIS A 790 27.62 16.31 -4.89
C HIS A 790 27.22 17.15 -3.66
N GLY A 791 26.13 17.90 -3.76
CA GLY A 791 25.70 18.85 -2.73
C GLY A 791 24.76 18.29 -1.67
N SER A 792 24.40 17.00 -1.75
CA SER A 792 23.35 16.37 -0.92
C SER A 792 23.57 16.41 0.60
N GLY A 793 24.81 16.64 1.06
CA GLY A 793 25.13 16.85 2.47
C GLY A 793 25.30 15.57 3.30
N GLY A 794 25.08 14.38 2.71
CA GLY A 794 25.25 13.08 3.36
C GLY A 794 25.55 11.96 2.36
N PRO A 795 25.80 10.72 2.84
CA PRO A 795 25.87 9.56 1.97
C PRO A 795 24.49 9.23 1.38
N LEU A 796 24.43 8.85 0.11
CA LEU A 796 23.19 8.61 -0.66
C LEU A 796 22.10 7.78 0.05
N ARG A 797 22.47 6.82 0.91
CA ARG A 797 21.52 6.02 1.70
C ARG A 797 20.54 6.90 2.52
N ASP A 798 20.99 8.08 2.97
CA ASP A 798 20.25 9.01 3.82
C ASP A 798 19.23 9.84 2.99
N HIS A 799 19.27 9.73 1.65
CA HIS A 799 18.36 10.33 0.67
C HIS A 799 17.78 9.29 -0.32
N LEU A 800 17.87 8.00 0.02
CA LEU A 800 17.53 6.89 -0.89
C LEU A 800 16.06 6.92 -1.30
N THR A 801 15.20 7.34 -0.37
CA THR A 801 13.76 7.49 -0.59
C THR A 801 13.49 8.56 -1.64
N GLU A 802 13.99 9.77 -1.42
CA GLU A 802 13.80 10.97 -2.24
C GLU A 802 14.34 10.74 -3.66
N VAL A 803 15.57 10.27 -3.78
CA VAL A 803 16.20 9.96 -5.08
C VAL A 803 15.44 8.83 -5.78
N GLY A 804 15.06 7.77 -5.07
CA GLY A 804 14.32 6.65 -5.63
C GLY A 804 12.92 7.03 -6.13
N TRP A 805 12.21 7.93 -5.44
CA TRP A 805 10.93 8.49 -5.91
C TRP A 805 11.11 9.31 -7.19
N VAL A 806 12.11 10.19 -7.27
CA VAL A 806 12.38 10.97 -8.51
C VAL A 806 12.69 10.06 -9.70
N LEU A 807 13.53 9.03 -9.49
CA LEU A 807 13.89 8.06 -10.52
C LEU A 807 12.67 7.25 -11.00
N ALA A 808 11.75 6.90 -10.10
CA ALA A 808 10.52 6.18 -10.42
C ALA A 808 9.47 7.07 -11.11
N ASP A 809 9.20 8.26 -10.57
CA ASP A 809 8.20 9.21 -11.09
C ASP A 809 8.53 9.67 -12.51
N MET A 810 9.82 9.84 -12.82
CA MET A 810 10.30 10.21 -14.15
C MET A 810 10.52 9.00 -15.07
N GLY A 811 10.69 7.78 -14.55
CA GLY A 811 10.65 6.51 -15.30
C GLY A 811 11.66 6.32 -16.45
N LEU A 812 12.70 7.16 -16.53
CA LEU A 812 13.65 7.23 -17.67
C LEU A 812 14.42 5.92 -17.89
N ASP A 813 14.78 5.60 -19.13
CA ASP A 813 15.50 4.37 -19.48
C ASP A 813 16.90 4.28 -18.88
N ILE A 814 17.63 5.40 -18.84
CA ILE A 814 19.00 5.46 -18.31
C ILE A 814 19.15 6.67 -17.39
N TRP A 815 19.77 6.47 -16.23
CA TRP A 815 20.08 7.48 -15.23
C TRP A 815 21.58 7.57 -14.96
N CYS A 816 22.19 8.70 -15.30
CA CYS A 816 23.58 9.03 -15.00
C CYS A 816 23.66 9.82 -13.68
N LEU A 817 24.00 9.13 -12.59
CA LEU A 817 24.05 9.70 -11.25
C LEU A 817 25.51 10.00 -10.88
N ALA A 818 25.86 11.29 -10.89
CA ALA A 818 27.19 11.73 -10.48
C ALA A 818 27.32 11.76 -8.96
N HIS A 819 28.52 11.49 -8.46
CA HIS A 819 28.87 11.32 -7.05
C HIS A 819 28.25 10.08 -6.38
N VAL A 820 27.78 9.11 -7.17
CA VAL A 820 27.25 7.82 -6.69
C VAL A 820 28.24 6.68 -6.93
N GLY A 821 28.77 6.12 -5.84
CA GLY A 821 29.60 4.90 -5.84
C GLY A 821 28.78 3.61 -5.92
N GLY A 822 29.47 2.48 -6.06
CA GLY A 822 28.87 1.20 -6.43
C GLY A 822 27.87 0.63 -5.42
N ASP A 823 28.03 0.87 -4.11
CA ASP A 823 27.02 0.48 -3.12
C ASP A 823 25.75 1.33 -3.22
N GLY A 824 25.89 2.64 -3.44
CA GLY A 824 24.77 3.54 -3.67
C GLY A 824 23.97 3.18 -4.93
N ALA A 825 24.67 2.81 -6.01
CA ALA A 825 24.05 2.31 -7.24
C ALA A 825 23.24 1.03 -7.01
N ARG A 826 23.79 0.08 -6.22
CA ARG A 826 23.10 -1.15 -5.84
C ARG A 826 21.86 -0.88 -4.99
N TRP A 827 21.96 -0.01 -3.97
CA TRP A 827 20.83 0.34 -3.11
C TRP A 827 19.69 0.99 -3.89
N LEU A 828 19.98 1.84 -4.89
CA LEU A 828 18.95 2.40 -5.76
C LEU A 828 18.28 1.34 -6.65
N CYS A 829 19.04 0.43 -7.27
CA CYS A 829 18.47 -0.70 -8.01
C CYS A 829 17.55 -1.57 -7.13
N ASP A 830 18.04 -1.96 -5.94
CA ASP A 830 17.27 -2.78 -4.98
C ASP A 830 16.00 -2.04 -4.50
N TYR A 831 16.08 -0.72 -4.27
CA TYR A 831 14.95 0.12 -3.86
C TYR A 831 13.92 0.28 -4.98
N LEU A 832 14.35 0.46 -6.23
CA LEU A 832 13.46 0.60 -7.40
C LEU A 832 12.73 -0.71 -7.74
N GLU A 833 13.43 -1.85 -7.70
CA GLU A 833 12.82 -3.18 -7.87
C GLU A 833 11.82 -3.47 -6.73
N THR A 834 12.21 -3.18 -5.48
CA THR A 834 11.39 -3.46 -4.30
C THR A 834 10.11 -2.62 -4.25
N ASN A 835 10.22 -1.30 -4.36
CA ASN A 835 9.09 -0.40 -4.07
C ASN A 835 8.21 -0.14 -5.30
N PHE A 836 8.81 0.02 -6.49
CA PHE A 836 8.09 0.42 -7.71
C PHE A 836 8.01 -0.67 -8.79
N GLN A 837 8.58 -1.87 -8.54
CA GLN A 837 8.67 -2.97 -9.51
C GLN A 837 9.49 -2.61 -10.77
N LEU A 838 10.42 -1.65 -10.65
CA LEU A 838 11.26 -1.19 -11.75
C LEU A 838 12.64 -1.87 -11.70
N GLU A 839 12.83 -2.92 -12.51
CA GLU A 839 14.13 -3.58 -12.66
C GLU A 839 15.15 -2.68 -13.38
N TYR A 840 16.07 -2.05 -12.65
CA TYR A 840 17.26 -1.39 -13.18
C TYR A 840 18.51 -2.27 -12.96
N ALA A 841 19.42 -2.27 -13.94
CA ALA A 841 20.81 -2.70 -13.77
C ALA A 841 21.72 -1.47 -13.64
N CYS A 842 22.93 -1.63 -13.07
CA CYS A 842 23.88 -0.53 -12.92
C CYS A 842 25.27 -0.87 -13.48
N LEU A 843 25.89 0.09 -14.16
CA LEU A 843 27.33 0.17 -14.37
C LEU A 843 27.90 1.30 -13.49
N VAL A 844 29.19 1.23 -13.16
CA VAL A 844 29.85 2.22 -12.30
C VAL A 844 31.20 2.61 -12.90
N ASP A 845 31.59 3.87 -12.72
CA ASP A 845 32.96 4.32 -12.82
C ASP A 845 33.46 4.86 -11.49
N GLU A 846 34.45 4.18 -10.93
CA GLU A 846 35.18 4.59 -9.73
C GLU A 846 36.64 4.75 -10.15
N SER A 847 37.11 6.00 -10.18
CA SER A 847 38.49 6.36 -10.57
C SER A 847 39.11 7.20 -9.46
N PRO A 848 40.37 6.97 -9.07
CA PRO A 848 41.05 7.85 -8.12
C PRO A 848 41.29 9.26 -8.67
N ALA A 849 41.08 9.49 -9.98
CA ALA A 849 41.31 10.79 -10.62
C ALA A 849 40.08 11.72 -10.68
N ARG A 850 38.85 11.21 -10.47
CA ARG A 850 37.60 12.01 -10.55
C ARG A 850 36.40 11.31 -9.90
N PRO A 851 35.34 12.04 -9.51
CA PRO A 851 34.27 11.51 -8.66
C PRO A 851 33.54 10.29 -9.24
N PRO A 852 32.95 9.43 -8.38
CA PRO A 852 32.28 8.23 -8.83
C PRO A 852 31.00 8.56 -9.62
N LEU A 853 30.70 7.71 -10.59
CA LEU A 853 29.54 7.84 -11.48
C LEU A 853 28.82 6.50 -11.56
N ALA A 854 27.53 6.48 -11.25
CA ALA A 854 26.67 5.34 -11.54
C ALA A 854 25.87 5.61 -12.82
N VAL A 855 25.76 4.60 -13.69
CA VAL A 855 24.85 4.58 -14.82
C VAL A 855 23.85 3.45 -14.60
N LEU A 856 22.68 3.80 -14.10
CA LEU A 856 21.54 2.89 -13.97
C LEU A 856 20.83 2.82 -15.33
N TYR A 857 20.37 1.64 -15.74
CA TYR A 857 19.60 1.46 -16.97
C TYR A 857 18.53 0.37 -16.82
N ARG A 858 17.35 0.60 -17.39
CA ARG A 858 16.17 -0.26 -17.24
C ARG A 858 16.39 -1.60 -17.95
N ARG A 859 16.04 -2.71 -17.31
CA ARG A 859 16.12 -4.04 -17.94
C ARG A 859 14.94 -4.25 -18.89
N SER A 860 15.18 -4.08 -20.19
CA SER A 860 14.24 -4.47 -21.24
C SER A 860 14.87 -5.49 -22.21
N ARG A 861 14.09 -5.97 -23.19
CA ARG A 861 14.64 -6.76 -24.30
C ARG A 861 15.27 -5.89 -25.39
N GLY A 862 14.99 -4.59 -25.38
CA GLY A 862 15.47 -3.64 -26.38
C GLY A 862 16.75 -2.92 -25.98
N LEU A 863 16.99 -2.70 -24.68
CA LEU A 863 18.07 -1.86 -24.16
C LEU A 863 19.24 -2.69 -23.60
N ALA A 864 20.45 -2.40 -24.06
CA ALA A 864 21.69 -2.85 -23.44
C ALA A 864 22.69 -1.70 -23.34
N VAL A 865 23.45 -1.64 -22.25
CA VAL A 865 24.50 -0.63 -22.02
C VAL A 865 25.81 -1.33 -21.69
N GLU A 866 26.88 -0.99 -22.40
CA GLU A 866 28.24 -1.49 -22.13
C GLU A 866 29.24 -0.34 -21.91
N ARG A 867 30.22 -0.54 -21.02
CA ARG A 867 31.28 0.45 -20.76
C ARG A 867 32.46 0.20 -21.71
N LEU A 868 32.91 1.24 -22.42
CA LEU A 868 33.98 1.13 -23.41
C LEU A 868 35.18 2.03 -23.09
N ALA A 869 36.39 1.46 -23.12
CA ALA A 869 37.62 2.24 -23.04
C ALA A 869 37.79 3.21 -24.23
N TRP A 870 38.55 4.29 -24.03
CA TRP A 870 38.92 5.21 -25.12
C TRP A 870 40.02 4.65 -26.05
N GLY A 871 40.77 3.63 -25.60
CA GLY A 871 41.92 3.06 -26.31
C GLY A 871 43.25 3.68 -25.85
N ALA A 872 44.36 2.96 -26.04
CA ALA A 872 45.67 3.34 -25.52
C ALA A 872 46.19 4.67 -26.11
N ASP A 873 45.91 4.94 -27.39
CA ASP A 873 46.37 6.14 -28.12
C ASP A 873 45.50 7.39 -27.86
N SER A 874 44.75 7.41 -26.76
CA SER A 874 43.86 8.51 -26.38
C SER A 874 44.62 9.60 -25.62
N PRO A 875 44.62 10.87 -26.07
CA PRO A 875 45.30 11.97 -25.39
C PRO A 875 44.58 12.43 -24.11
N LEU A 876 43.43 11.85 -23.79
CA LEU A 876 42.57 12.23 -22.66
C LEU A 876 43.14 11.82 -21.28
N GLY A 877 44.20 11.01 -21.24
CA GLY A 877 44.91 10.64 -20.01
C GLY A 877 44.05 9.89 -18.98
N PRO A 878 44.44 9.92 -17.68
CA PRO A 878 43.69 9.25 -16.61
C PRO A 878 42.38 9.98 -16.23
N GLU A 879 42.25 11.26 -16.60
CA GLU A 879 41.07 12.09 -16.36
C GLU A 879 39.97 11.87 -17.42
N ALA A 880 40.23 11.09 -18.48
CA ALA A 880 39.32 10.79 -19.58
C ALA A 880 37.92 10.32 -19.12
N PRO A 881 36.81 11.02 -19.45
CA PRO A 881 35.49 10.75 -18.88
C PRO A 881 34.98 9.33 -19.22
N ALA A 882 34.07 8.82 -18.40
CA ALA A 882 33.47 7.50 -18.65
C ALA A 882 32.72 7.49 -20.00
N ARG A 883 32.95 6.47 -20.81
CA ARG A 883 32.26 6.26 -22.08
C ARG A 883 31.48 4.95 -22.05
N PHE A 884 30.22 5.03 -22.45
CA PHE A 884 29.33 3.90 -22.61
C PHE A 884 28.88 3.81 -24.06
N LEU A 885 28.46 2.62 -24.48
CA LEU A 885 27.69 2.41 -25.69
C LEU A 885 26.33 1.88 -25.28
N VAL A 886 25.30 2.65 -25.62
CA VAL A 886 23.90 2.26 -25.53
C VAL A 886 23.55 1.58 -26.85
N ARG A 887 22.99 0.37 -26.77
CA ARG A 887 22.45 -0.39 -27.88
C ARG A 887 20.95 -0.51 -27.70
N LEU A 888 20.20 -0.11 -28.72
CA LEU A 888 18.76 -0.17 -28.75
C LEU A 888 18.32 -1.07 -29.90
N ALA A 889 17.47 -2.05 -29.67
CA ALA A 889 16.60 -2.54 -30.73
C ALA A 889 15.59 -1.43 -31.07
N THR A 890 15.14 -1.36 -32.32
CA THR A 890 14.00 -0.50 -32.72
C THR A 890 12.88 -1.37 -33.26
N ARG A 891 11.63 -0.89 -33.27
CA ARG A 891 10.45 -1.66 -33.74
C ARG A 891 10.57 -2.09 -35.20
N ARG A 892 11.48 -1.45 -35.94
CA ARG A 892 11.78 -1.67 -37.36
C ARG A 892 12.88 -2.71 -37.61
N GLY A 893 13.38 -3.36 -36.56
CA GLY A 893 14.30 -4.51 -36.63
C GLY A 893 15.79 -4.16 -36.71
N GLU A 894 16.14 -2.99 -37.26
CA GLU A 894 17.51 -2.48 -37.23
C GLU A 894 17.83 -1.91 -35.83
N PRO A 895 18.93 -2.32 -35.17
CA PRO A 895 19.36 -1.69 -33.92
C PRO A 895 19.89 -0.27 -34.18
N ALA A 896 19.93 0.55 -33.13
CA ALA A 896 20.56 1.87 -33.10
C ALA A 896 21.63 1.93 -32.02
N HIS A 897 22.70 2.69 -32.27
CA HIS A 897 23.88 2.79 -31.41
C HIS A 897 24.19 4.23 -31.00
N VAL A 898 24.23 4.50 -29.69
CA VAL A 898 24.51 5.83 -29.12
C VAL A 898 25.65 5.76 -28.11
N HIS A 899 26.71 6.53 -28.31
CA HIS A 899 27.79 6.70 -27.34
C HIS A 899 27.44 7.74 -26.28
N LEU A 900 27.18 7.27 -25.06
CA LEU A 900 26.87 8.12 -23.91
C LEU A 900 28.15 8.45 -23.13
N VAL A 901 28.39 9.75 -22.91
CA VAL A 901 29.56 10.29 -22.19
C VAL A 901 29.08 11.25 -21.09
N PRO A 902 28.84 10.78 -19.86
CA PRO A 902 28.45 11.63 -18.76
C PRO A 902 29.62 12.47 -18.25
N LEU A 903 29.38 13.77 -18.03
CA LEU A 903 30.38 14.76 -17.64
C LEU A 903 30.13 15.26 -16.21
N VAL A 904 30.91 14.70 -15.29
CA VAL A 904 30.84 14.95 -13.84
C VAL A 904 31.69 16.17 -13.44
N ARG A 905 31.20 16.96 -12.48
CA ARG A 905 31.92 18.11 -11.90
C ARG A 905 33.17 17.64 -11.14
N PRO A 906 34.31 18.39 -11.16
CA PRO A 906 35.45 18.07 -10.30
C PRO A 906 35.09 18.09 -8.81
N ALA A 907 35.81 17.31 -7.99
CA ALA A 907 35.65 17.39 -6.54
C ALA A 907 36.14 18.76 -6.00
N PRO A 908 35.55 19.29 -4.90
CA PRO A 908 36.00 20.54 -4.30
C PRO A 908 37.50 20.53 -3.99
N GLY A 909 38.24 21.50 -4.54
CA GLY A 909 39.71 21.61 -4.40
C GLY A 909 40.52 21.00 -5.54
N VAL A 910 39.90 20.38 -6.54
CA VAL A 910 40.55 19.97 -7.80
C VAL A 910 40.52 21.13 -8.80
N GLU A 911 41.59 21.29 -9.58
CA GLU A 911 41.68 22.29 -10.67
C GLU A 911 40.66 21.95 -11.78
N ASP A 912 39.70 22.83 -12.04
CA ASP A 912 38.76 22.66 -13.16
C ASP A 912 39.43 23.02 -14.48
N ARG A 913 39.70 21.99 -15.29
CA ARG A 913 40.31 22.08 -16.62
C ARG A 913 39.30 22.20 -17.77
N GLY A 914 38.02 22.36 -17.45
CA GLY A 914 36.88 22.71 -18.32
C GLY A 914 37.12 22.65 -19.83
N ALA A 915 37.29 23.82 -20.47
CA ALA A 915 37.30 23.94 -21.93
C ALA A 915 38.44 23.18 -22.64
N PRO A 916 39.73 23.25 -22.22
CA PRO A 916 40.78 22.41 -22.78
C PRO A 916 40.48 20.90 -22.75
N ALA A 917 39.94 20.38 -21.64
CA ALA A 917 39.58 18.98 -21.51
C ALA A 917 38.41 18.60 -22.44
N LEU A 918 37.38 19.46 -22.52
CA LEU A 918 36.24 19.29 -23.40
C LEU A 918 36.62 19.34 -24.89
N ARG A 919 37.53 20.22 -25.29
CA ARG A 919 38.05 20.30 -26.67
C ARG A 919 38.82 19.04 -27.06
N ALA A 920 39.72 18.55 -26.19
CA ALA A 920 40.45 17.29 -26.43
C ALA A 920 39.50 16.08 -26.53
N LEU A 921 38.41 16.07 -25.75
CA LEU A 921 37.34 15.07 -25.84
C LEU A 921 36.65 15.12 -27.21
N VAL A 922 36.23 16.30 -27.67
CA VAL A 922 35.57 16.52 -28.97
C VAL A 922 36.47 16.13 -30.15
N GLU A 923 37.76 16.49 -30.12
CA GLU A 923 38.75 16.04 -31.13
C GLU A 923 38.93 14.52 -31.15
N THR A 924 38.82 13.88 -29.98
CA THR A 924 38.94 12.42 -29.84
C THR A 924 37.68 11.69 -30.30
N ILE A 925 36.50 12.29 -30.07
CA ILE A 925 35.22 11.88 -30.66
C ILE A 925 35.28 11.97 -32.18
N GLY A 926 35.64 13.13 -32.74
CA GLY A 926 35.77 13.33 -34.19
C GLY A 926 36.76 12.37 -34.86
N ARG A 927 37.90 12.08 -34.21
CA ARG A 927 38.86 11.06 -34.71
C ARG A 927 38.32 9.63 -34.67
N LYS A 928 37.42 9.30 -33.74
CA LYS A 928 36.72 8.00 -33.73
C LYS A 928 35.60 7.94 -34.77
N ALA A 929 34.86 9.03 -34.95
CA ALA A 929 33.76 9.13 -35.88
C ALA A 929 34.15 8.96 -37.37
N ARG A 930 35.43 9.18 -37.70
CA ARG A 930 35.98 8.97 -39.05
C ARG A 930 36.40 7.51 -39.35
N ARG A 931 35.99 6.53 -38.53
CA ARG A 931 36.21 5.09 -38.77
C ARG A 931 34.98 4.46 -39.45
N PRO A 932 35.14 3.43 -40.31
CA PRO A 932 34.07 2.89 -41.16
C PRO A 932 33.09 1.93 -40.45
N GLU A 933 32.84 2.13 -39.15
CA GLU A 933 31.81 1.37 -38.42
C GLU A 933 30.43 2.07 -38.54
N PRO A 934 29.30 1.34 -38.46
CA PRO A 934 28.09 1.75 -39.21
C PRO A 934 27.31 2.96 -38.66
N GLU A 935 27.33 3.18 -37.35
CA GLU A 935 26.52 4.17 -36.63
C GLU A 935 27.37 4.88 -35.57
N VAL A 936 27.16 6.19 -35.40
CA VAL A 936 28.23 7.09 -34.92
C VAL A 936 27.72 8.23 -34.02
N ASP A 937 26.57 8.06 -33.36
CA ASP A 937 25.92 9.13 -32.61
C ASP A 937 26.45 9.23 -31.16
N TRP A 938 26.57 10.44 -30.62
CA TRP A 938 27.11 10.72 -29.30
C TRP A 938 26.21 11.66 -28.50
N VAL A 939 26.04 11.34 -27.22
CA VAL A 939 25.40 12.20 -26.21
C VAL A 939 26.42 12.54 -25.14
N LEU A 940 26.70 13.83 -24.97
CA LEU A 940 27.43 14.38 -23.84
C LEU A 940 26.40 15.01 -22.90
N ILE A 941 26.40 14.62 -21.63
CA ILE A 941 25.39 15.10 -20.66
C ILE A 941 26.01 15.33 -19.28
N GLY A 942 25.68 16.45 -18.65
CA GLY A 942 26.01 16.74 -17.26
C GLY A 942 26.62 18.12 -17.01
N ALA A 943 27.24 18.28 -15.84
CA ALA A 943 27.64 19.56 -15.27
C ALA A 943 28.65 20.37 -16.13
N ALA A 944 29.41 19.71 -17.01
CA ALA A 944 30.47 20.32 -17.82
C ALA A 944 30.25 20.23 -19.35
N ALA A 945 29.06 19.85 -19.84
CA ALA A 945 28.81 19.64 -21.28
C ALA A 945 28.61 20.93 -22.12
N ARG A 946 29.05 22.10 -21.62
CA ARG A 946 28.87 23.41 -22.27
C ARG A 946 29.85 23.60 -23.45
N LEU A 947 29.53 23.01 -24.60
CA LEU A 947 30.29 23.19 -25.85
C LEU A 947 30.14 24.61 -26.42
N ALA A 948 31.24 25.25 -26.81
CA ALA A 948 31.19 26.51 -27.55
C ALA A 948 31.04 26.24 -29.07
N PRO A 949 30.46 27.18 -29.85
CA PRO A 949 30.40 27.05 -31.31
C PRO A 949 31.79 26.88 -31.96
N GLU A 950 32.83 27.43 -31.34
CA GLU A 950 34.22 27.29 -31.79
C GLU A 950 34.74 25.85 -31.73
N ASP A 951 34.30 25.06 -30.74
CA ASP A 951 34.68 23.66 -30.58
C ASP A 951 34.09 22.77 -31.69
N MET A 952 33.03 23.24 -32.37
CA MET A 952 32.39 22.50 -33.47
C MET A 952 33.26 22.42 -34.73
N ASN A 953 34.30 23.26 -34.85
CA ASN A 953 35.31 23.11 -35.90
C ASN A 953 36.14 21.81 -35.74
N ALA A 954 36.18 21.22 -34.53
CA ALA A 954 37.00 20.04 -34.24
C ALA A 954 36.32 18.68 -34.51
N VAL A 955 34.98 18.62 -34.57
CA VAL A 955 34.22 17.35 -34.64
C VAL A 955 34.25 16.67 -36.03
N GLY A 956 34.89 17.29 -37.02
CA GLY A 956 34.84 17.00 -38.47
C GLY A 956 34.34 15.60 -38.87
N GLY A 957 33.05 15.51 -39.22
CA GLY A 957 32.36 14.27 -39.59
C GLY A 957 31.03 14.06 -38.85
N LEU A 958 30.83 14.75 -37.71
CA LEU A 958 29.55 14.80 -36.98
C LEU A 958 28.86 16.16 -37.13
N THR A 959 27.54 16.17 -36.92
CA THR A 959 26.67 17.36 -36.90
C THR A 959 26.12 17.59 -35.50
N LEU A 960 26.13 18.83 -35.02
CA LEU A 960 25.47 19.21 -33.76
C LEU A 960 23.95 19.32 -33.98
N ARG A 961 23.17 18.55 -33.21
CA ARG A 961 21.69 18.52 -33.29
C ARG A 961 21.01 19.14 -32.08
N ALA A 962 21.63 19.03 -30.91
CA ALA A 962 21.19 19.74 -29.71
C ALA A 962 22.40 20.24 -28.93
N ALA A 963 22.27 21.44 -28.36
CA ALA A 963 23.19 22.02 -27.38
C ALA A 963 22.36 22.85 -26.40
N THR A 964 22.51 22.58 -25.10
CA THR A 964 21.78 23.24 -24.01
C THR A 964 22.71 23.58 -22.86
N ALA A 965 22.32 24.55 -22.03
CA ALA A 965 22.97 24.83 -20.77
C ALA A 965 22.03 25.53 -19.79
N SER A 966 22.08 25.11 -18.53
CA SER A 966 21.63 25.86 -17.36
C SER A 966 22.60 25.59 -16.22
N ASP A 967 22.29 26.07 -15.01
CA ASP A 967 23.12 25.80 -13.82
C ASP A 967 22.91 24.39 -13.24
N ASP A 968 21.84 23.70 -13.66
CA ASP A 968 21.61 22.28 -13.37
C ASP A 968 22.49 21.35 -14.21
N GLY A 969 22.89 21.80 -15.41
CA GLY A 969 23.79 21.07 -16.30
C GLY A 969 23.61 21.44 -17.76
N ALA A 970 24.21 20.65 -18.65
CA ALA A 970 24.19 20.85 -20.08
C ALA A 970 24.03 19.52 -20.83
N ILE A 971 23.53 19.59 -22.06
CA ILE A 971 23.37 18.47 -22.99
C ILE A 971 23.99 18.87 -24.32
N ALA A 972 24.70 17.94 -24.98
CA ALA A 972 25.02 18.04 -26.39
C ALA A 972 24.80 16.71 -27.11
N VAL A 973 24.16 16.79 -28.28
CA VAL A 973 23.89 15.62 -29.16
C VAL A 973 24.59 15.83 -30.49
N LEU A 974 25.53 14.94 -30.80
CA LEU A 974 26.35 14.96 -32.02
C LEU A 974 26.01 13.73 -32.87
N THR A 975 25.56 13.94 -34.10
CA THR A 975 25.03 12.88 -34.96
C THR A 975 25.91 12.62 -36.18
N GLY A 976 26.07 11.35 -36.56
CA GLY A 976 26.73 10.96 -37.81
C GLY A 976 25.84 11.15 -39.05
N ALA A 977 26.42 11.07 -40.24
CA ALA A 977 25.69 11.22 -41.51
C ALA A 977 24.62 10.13 -41.77
N ARG A 978 24.64 9.03 -41.00
CA ARG A 978 23.63 7.95 -41.01
C ARG A 978 22.80 7.90 -39.72
N SER A 979 22.79 8.98 -38.95
CA SER A 979 22.05 9.05 -37.68
C SER A 979 20.57 8.80 -37.88
N ARG A 980 20.00 8.07 -36.92
CA ARG A 980 18.56 7.81 -36.81
C ARG A 980 17.87 8.70 -35.78
N ILE A 981 18.61 9.60 -35.10
CA ILE A 981 18.03 10.54 -34.13
C ILE A 981 17.20 11.59 -34.89
N GLY A 982 15.89 11.50 -34.75
CA GLY A 982 14.89 12.43 -35.28
C GLY A 982 14.69 13.62 -34.32
N PRO A 983 13.45 13.90 -33.88
CA PRO A 983 13.17 14.87 -32.82
C PRO A 983 13.92 14.59 -31.51
N ILE A 984 14.21 15.67 -30.77
CA ILE A 984 14.88 15.64 -29.47
C ILE A 984 14.04 16.47 -28.50
N PHE A 985 13.81 15.96 -27.29
CA PHE A 985 13.12 16.70 -26.21
C PHE A 985 14.00 16.83 -24.97
N ILE A 986 13.84 17.92 -24.22
CA ILE A 986 14.63 18.24 -23.02
C ILE A 986 13.74 18.68 -21.84
N SER A 987 14.22 18.50 -20.61
CA SER A 987 13.54 18.95 -19.39
C SER A 987 13.38 20.48 -19.31
N PRO A 988 12.36 21.00 -18.59
CA PRO A 988 12.05 22.44 -18.53
C PRO A 988 13.17 23.31 -17.94
N ASN A 989 14.08 22.72 -17.15
CA ASN A 989 15.27 23.37 -16.60
C ASN A 989 16.47 23.40 -17.56
N GLN A 990 16.25 23.17 -18.86
CA GLN A 990 17.26 23.26 -19.91
C GLN A 990 16.82 24.24 -21.02
N ALA A 991 17.70 25.16 -21.39
CA ALA A 991 17.50 26.08 -22.50
C ALA A 991 18.47 25.78 -23.66
N PRO A 992 18.02 25.82 -24.93
CA PRO A 992 18.91 25.73 -26.09
C PRO A 992 19.92 26.89 -26.12
N THR A 993 21.20 26.59 -26.33
CA THR A 993 22.27 27.63 -26.39
C THR A 993 22.52 28.17 -27.79
N ALA A 994 21.95 27.55 -28.82
CA ALA A 994 22.06 27.97 -30.21
C ALA A 994 20.75 27.69 -30.97
N ALA A 995 20.40 28.57 -31.90
CA ALA A 995 19.29 28.38 -32.83
C ALA A 995 19.68 27.38 -33.93
N LEU A 996 19.50 26.09 -33.65
CA LEU A 996 19.70 25.00 -34.60
C LEU A 996 18.38 24.72 -35.35
N PRO A 997 18.38 24.49 -36.69
CA PRO A 997 17.15 24.26 -37.46
C PRO A 997 16.29 23.10 -36.95
N ASP A 998 16.94 21.99 -36.57
CA ASP A 998 16.30 20.79 -36.00
C ASP A 998 16.66 20.63 -34.51
N GLY A 999 16.64 21.75 -33.76
CA GLY A 999 17.02 21.83 -32.36
C GLY A 999 16.06 21.13 -31.38
N PRO A 1000 16.44 21.00 -30.09
CA PRO A 1000 15.65 20.31 -29.09
C PRO A 1000 14.40 21.11 -28.69
N SER A 1001 13.27 20.42 -28.52
CA SER A 1001 12.03 20.98 -27.98
C SER A 1001 12.01 20.85 -26.45
N ILE A 1002 11.62 21.92 -25.74
CA ILE A 1002 11.46 21.87 -24.28
C ILE A 1002 10.15 21.14 -23.96
N ALA A 1003 10.17 20.23 -22.99
CA ALA A 1003 8.96 19.67 -22.37
C ALA A 1003 8.44 20.65 -21.29
N ASP A 1004 7.91 21.78 -21.76
CA ASP A 1004 7.41 22.89 -20.95
C ASP A 1004 6.07 22.58 -20.27
N ASP A 1005 5.36 21.54 -20.73
CA ASP A 1005 4.14 21.01 -20.14
C ASP A 1005 4.37 20.09 -18.92
N ARG A 1006 5.60 20.00 -18.40
CA ARG A 1006 6.02 19.07 -17.33
C ARG A 1006 6.66 19.79 -16.15
N ASP A 1007 6.22 19.44 -14.95
CA ASP A 1007 6.96 19.71 -13.71
C ASP A 1007 7.97 18.59 -13.43
N LEU A 1008 9.15 18.93 -12.90
CA LEU A 1008 9.99 17.96 -12.21
C LEU A 1008 9.35 17.57 -10.86
N PRO A 1009 9.50 16.33 -10.36
CA PRO A 1009 8.96 15.94 -9.05
C PRO A 1009 9.49 16.85 -7.94
N ARG A 1010 8.66 17.23 -6.95
CA ARG A 1010 9.09 18.15 -5.87
C ARG A 1010 10.27 17.61 -5.05
N SER A 1011 10.41 16.29 -4.96
CA SER A 1011 11.54 15.56 -4.37
C SER A 1011 12.87 15.76 -5.11
N ALA A 1012 12.85 16.27 -6.35
CA ALA A 1012 14.05 16.60 -7.12
C ALA A 1012 14.76 17.86 -6.59
N HIS A 1013 14.10 18.68 -5.77
CA HIS A 1013 14.71 19.81 -5.07
C HIS A 1013 15.46 19.36 -3.80
N LEU A 1014 16.45 18.47 -3.95
CA LEU A 1014 17.36 18.12 -2.85
C LEU A 1014 18.24 19.33 -2.49
N PRO A 1015 18.23 19.82 -1.23
CA PRO A 1015 19.01 20.99 -0.85
C PRO A 1015 20.50 20.83 -1.15
N GLY A 1016 21.10 21.83 -1.81
CA GLY A 1016 22.50 21.83 -2.22
C GLY A 1016 22.80 21.10 -3.53
N CYS A 1017 21.92 20.21 -3.99
CA CYS A 1017 22.02 19.59 -5.31
C CYS A 1017 21.43 20.48 -6.41
N PRO A 1018 22.01 20.49 -7.62
CA PRO A 1018 21.29 20.88 -8.82
C PRO A 1018 20.15 19.89 -9.11
N GLN A 1019 19.15 20.33 -9.88
CA GLN A 1019 18.03 19.49 -10.29
C GLN A 1019 18.47 18.47 -11.35
N PRO A 1020 17.76 17.33 -11.50
CA PRO A 1020 18.00 16.41 -12.61
C PRO A 1020 17.70 17.11 -13.94
N ILE A 1021 18.45 16.73 -14.98
CA ILE A 1021 18.20 17.12 -16.37
C ILE A 1021 17.84 15.87 -17.17
N ALA A 1022 16.89 15.98 -18.10
CA ALA A 1022 16.41 14.87 -18.90
C ALA A 1022 16.42 15.19 -20.40
N LEU A 1023 16.57 14.13 -21.21
CA LEU A 1023 16.71 14.15 -22.66
C LEU A 1023 15.99 12.94 -23.26
N ARG A 1024 15.01 13.16 -24.15
CA ARG A 1024 14.47 12.11 -25.04
C ARG A 1024 15.08 12.22 -26.43
N LEU A 1025 15.49 11.09 -26.98
CA LEU A 1025 15.87 10.96 -28.40
C LEU A 1025 14.82 10.09 -29.10
N ILE A 1026 14.15 10.60 -30.14
CA ILE A 1026 13.30 9.78 -31.02
C ILE A 1026 14.18 9.11 -32.08
N LEU A 1027 13.96 7.82 -32.31
CA LEU A 1027 14.65 7.01 -33.33
C LEU A 1027 13.75 6.80 -34.55
N GLU A 1028 14.08 7.45 -35.65
CA GLU A 1028 13.39 7.24 -36.92
C GLU A 1028 13.81 5.92 -37.60
N GLY A 1029 13.02 5.49 -38.58
CA GLY A 1029 13.41 4.40 -39.47
C GLY A 1029 14.48 4.84 -40.49
N PRO A 1030 14.97 3.90 -41.32
CA PRO A 1030 15.82 4.26 -42.45
C PRO A 1030 15.12 5.32 -43.31
N ARG A 1031 15.85 6.40 -43.61
CA ARG A 1031 15.41 7.40 -44.59
C ARG A 1031 15.45 6.75 -45.98
N PRO A 1032 14.44 6.98 -46.85
CA PRO A 1032 14.54 6.56 -48.24
C PRO A 1032 15.73 7.27 -48.91
N GLU A 1033 16.45 6.53 -49.77
CA GLU A 1033 17.58 7.04 -50.57
C GLU A 1033 17.13 7.95 -51.73
#